data_AF-A0A935RJH9-F1
#
_entry.id   AF-A0A935RJH9-F1
#
_cell.length_a   1.000
_cell.length_b   1.000
_cell.length_c   1.000
_cell.angle_alpha   90.00
_cell.angle_beta   90.00
_cell.angle_gamma   90.00
#
_symmetry.space_group_name_H-M   'P 1'
#
loop_
_entity.id
_entity.type
_entity.pdbx_description
1 polymer ?
#
loop_
_entity_poly.entity_id
_entity_poly.type
_entity_poly.pdbx_seq_one_letter_code
_entity_poly.pdbx_strand_id
1 'polypeptide(L)'
;MRHVPLRPAQCLAILAILFLAGAAAASERQATSQPALYFSGSTAKASGDTVDLMGPGGLYPYRGDFETADARPGGDGLLPDGWYSVDETAPANHWHVDTYGVVAPLSGRVAWCGTMALASCGAGDLAGGYNNSWNDILEFRKTVGGAATVRVQADLVYDTEPGYDFMTLQRRTAASPYFEPINGGQGLSWDGIGTAAVDYTFTYAGSELFEDTDIAVAFIFNSDGAWSDGDCLWPTSGAARLDNITVTVNGTPYVEDFEDGLLGPDWSPTPNMGVGDFARVWGVLGDLDDCASNYSKLVAFIDDGLVVPGTGGTVGGPGNDYGPPGGYIVNNTGGLLGPSYHIQNSVYSPVMTLPDPGLLGMTMAFDVYRHELLIPMDSPGIMYTWSIRTAPLDSDIGAAAWKDRNFVYYGGPSYLRSINVVDDLVVPGAGQCQLSLGAYELGYLFCWDCDGTNGTPAPYFDNVSLKVYPTTGPRLVATEIRLANDGFPAIGDIDLAHLGANSVRFDMAANISARTHMRNDPGDSIWIDATPRSGGTLDMPQLHWTFAVQNPLFDAYRALPSNPVAARLTYSASGAQVANRYNFDLPDTGMIFPGDVLHYYFAATDHVAGDTRTATLPGDISQFGNPQALLYPGAFSVSGLPSIRNAAGDQPEVLFWNDFGFRGGQDEWHHALQYAGWYRGVDYDVFDTHGPSSGVGNGLGGRATISQIDGYTDMFYTAGDLSTYTLSNGDFAGDPGNDIGLLNAWLGLGGRDLFMTGDDLAQSLYTSGSAARTFLETRMGLSYIDGDIRDNIAGQVAPLVVRVEGNPVFTTAGAWIAYGGCAGINDFDTVVPSGGAVRLAEFAAPGNTSTPYSYAAATLKVEGTSRVVSMNHDLMYVMNPPDKYPAPPSTRTILLGNVMDFFGLDQWMWVGSRGAPGCGAPSGRRREPQPVQSRRHPRVRCRRRATWS
;
A
#
# COMPACT_ATOMS: atom_id res chain seq x y z
N MET A 1 32.83 35.59 -24.74
CA MET A 1 32.96 36.36 -23.48
C MET A 1 31.70 36.09 -22.68
N ARG A 2 31.86 35.43 -21.52
CA ARG A 2 30.89 35.12 -20.45
C ARG A 2 29.59 34.37 -20.85
N HIS A 3 29.62 33.06 -20.62
CA HIS A 3 28.45 32.27 -20.25
C HIS A 3 27.78 32.86 -19.00
N VAL A 4 26.47 33.08 -19.07
CA VAL A 4 25.60 33.25 -17.91
C VAL A 4 24.52 32.19 -18.05
N PRO A 5 24.42 31.21 -17.13
CA PRO A 5 23.35 30.23 -17.18
C PRO A 5 22.05 30.89 -16.71
N LEU A 6 21.00 30.79 -17.54
CA LEU A 6 19.62 31.05 -17.15
C LEU A 6 19.26 30.03 -16.07
N ARG A 7 18.97 30.51 -14.85
CA ARG A 7 18.39 29.70 -13.78
C ARG A 7 16.86 29.70 -13.97
N PRO A 8 16.17 28.56 -13.97
CA PRO A 8 14.72 28.54 -13.96
C PRO A 8 14.22 29.00 -12.59
N ALA A 9 13.50 30.13 -12.55
CA ALA A 9 13.02 30.76 -11.34
C ALA A 9 11.58 30.36 -10.96
N GLN A 10 11.06 29.24 -11.47
CA GLN A 10 9.67 28.81 -11.21
C GLN A 10 9.51 27.54 -10.36
N CYS A 11 10.60 26.93 -9.87
CA CYS A 11 10.50 25.80 -8.92
C CYS A 11 10.50 26.21 -7.43
N LEU A 12 10.36 27.50 -7.09
CA LEU A 12 10.61 27.97 -5.72
C LEU A 12 9.40 27.99 -4.77
N ALA A 13 8.20 27.56 -5.20
CA ALA A 13 7.02 27.52 -4.33
C ALA A 13 6.83 26.19 -3.55
N ILE A 14 7.61 25.14 -3.86
CA ILE A 14 7.53 23.82 -3.18
C ILE A 14 8.66 23.65 -2.13
N LEU A 15 9.48 24.68 -1.91
CA LEU A 15 10.63 24.61 -0.99
C LEU A 15 10.29 25.12 0.41
N ALA A 16 9.29 24.52 1.07
CA ALA A 16 9.09 24.68 2.51
C ALA A 16 8.47 23.43 3.15
N ILE A 17 9.31 22.72 3.91
CA ILE A 17 8.96 21.70 4.92
C ILE A 17 8.68 20.29 4.36
N LEU A 18 9.74 19.58 3.94
CA LEU A 18 9.79 18.12 3.90
C LEU A 18 10.94 17.66 4.80
N PHE A 19 10.62 17.33 6.06
CA PHE A 19 11.54 16.70 7.01
C PHE A 19 11.17 15.22 7.19
N LEU A 20 12.10 14.34 6.78
CA LEU A 20 12.42 13.01 7.32
C LEU A 20 11.26 12.08 7.72
N ALA A 21 10.96 11.11 6.84
CA ALA A 21 11.00 9.67 7.14
C ALA A 21 10.83 8.88 5.82
N GLY A 22 11.94 8.45 5.22
CA GLY A 22 11.88 7.39 4.21
C GLY A 22 11.55 6.09 4.92
N ALA A 23 10.30 5.67 4.86
CA ALA A 23 9.92 4.29 5.07
C ALA A 23 9.73 3.68 3.68
N ALA A 24 10.52 2.65 3.37
CA ALA A 24 10.08 1.67 2.37
C ALA A 24 8.72 1.18 2.87
N ALA A 25 7.65 1.48 2.14
CA ALA A 25 6.33 1.01 2.52
C ALA A 25 6.30 -0.50 2.27
N ALA A 26 6.89 -1.32 3.12
CA ALA A 26 6.39 -2.68 3.30
C ALA A 26 4.87 -2.60 3.51
N SER A 27 4.14 -3.66 3.17
CA SER A 27 2.71 -3.77 3.43
C SER A 27 2.43 -3.67 4.93
N GLU A 28 2.45 -2.44 5.45
CA GLU A 28 2.27 -2.10 6.85
C GLU A 28 0.78 -2.06 7.10
N ARG A 29 0.26 -3.11 7.74
CA ARG A 29 -1.16 -3.17 8.07
C ARG A 29 -1.49 -2.06 9.08
N GLN A 30 -2.44 -1.21 8.69
CA GLN A 30 -3.01 -0.19 9.56
C GLN A 30 -4.26 -0.74 10.24
N ALA A 31 -4.28 -0.68 11.57
CA ALA A 31 -5.50 -0.85 12.35
C ALA A 31 -6.19 0.52 12.46
N THR A 32 -7.51 0.54 12.22
CA THR A 32 -8.34 1.75 12.30
C THR A 32 -9.53 1.53 13.23
N SER A 33 -9.99 2.59 13.92
CA SER A 33 -11.21 2.55 14.75
C SER A 33 -12.48 2.37 13.93
N GLN A 34 -12.41 2.69 12.64
CA GLN A 34 -13.47 2.36 11.70
C GLN A 34 -13.27 0.90 11.28
N PRO A 35 -14.33 0.07 11.26
CA PRO A 35 -14.20 -1.31 10.80
C PRO A 35 -13.58 -1.29 9.40
N ALA A 36 -12.42 -1.93 9.26
CA ALA A 36 -11.84 -2.12 7.95
C ALA A 36 -12.81 -2.99 7.16
N LEU A 37 -13.50 -2.39 6.20
CA LEU A 37 -14.43 -3.08 5.30
C LEU A 37 -13.64 -3.94 4.31
N TYR A 38 -12.91 -4.94 4.82
CA TYR A 38 -12.32 -6.00 4.02
C TYR A 38 -13.40 -7.01 3.65
N PHE A 39 -13.34 -7.46 2.41
CA PHE A 39 -14.09 -8.63 1.95
C PHE A 39 -13.56 -9.87 2.69
N SER A 40 -14.48 -10.66 3.25
CA SER A 40 -14.31 -11.93 3.96
C SER A 40 -13.98 -11.86 5.47
N GLY A 41 -14.76 -12.61 6.26
CA GLY A 41 -14.54 -12.81 7.71
C GLY A 41 -15.41 -11.94 8.60
N SER A 42 -16.38 -12.56 9.29
CA SER A 42 -17.41 -11.90 10.10
C SER A 42 -16.88 -11.07 11.29
N THR A 43 -17.31 -9.82 11.41
CA THR A 43 -17.78 -9.21 12.68
C THR A 43 -18.67 -7.98 12.43
N ALA A 44 -19.81 -7.99 13.13
CA ALA A 44 -20.71 -6.89 13.53
C ALA A 44 -21.01 -5.70 12.59
N LYS A 45 -22.19 -5.77 11.94
CA LYS A 45 -23.24 -4.74 11.90
C LYS A 45 -22.93 -3.29 11.44
N ALA A 46 -21.85 -3.03 10.69
CA ALA A 46 -21.69 -1.79 9.93
C ALA A 46 -22.12 -1.91 8.44
N SER A 47 -22.31 -3.13 7.93
CA SER A 47 -22.71 -3.43 6.55
C SER A 47 -24.08 -2.86 6.13
N GLY A 48 -24.88 -2.33 7.05
CA GLY A 48 -26.20 -1.75 6.75
C GLY A 48 -26.16 -0.33 6.19
N ASP A 49 -25.12 0.45 6.51
CA ASP A 49 -25.08 1.91 6.25
C ASP A 49 -23.85 2.35 5.44
N THR A 50 -23.09 1.40 4.88
CA THR A 50 -21.98 1.69 3.96
C THR A 50 -22.51 1.80 2.53
N VAL A 51 -22.12 2.86 1.82
CA VAL A 51 -22.38 3.02 0.39
C VAL A 51 -21.06 2.88 -0.37
N ASP A 52 -20.99 1.86 -1.22
CA ASP A 52 -19.91 1.70 -2.17
C ASP A 52 -20.21 2.58 -3.40
N LEU A 53 -19.41 3.62 -3.62
CA LEU A 53 -19.57 4.58 -4.72
C LEU A 53 -18.87 4.12 -5.99
N MET A 54 -17.67 3.58 -5.85
CA MET A 54 -16.84 3.13 -6.96
C MET A 54 -16.33 1.71 -6.71
N GLY A 55 -16.28 0.91 -7.78
CA GLY A 55 -15.74 -0.45 -7.75
C GLY A 55 -15.89 -1.16 -9.10
N PRO A 56 -15.83 -2.50 -9.13
CA PRO A 56 -15.97 -3.26 -10.37
C PRO A 56 -17.35 -3.12 -11.02
N GLY A 57 -17.38 -3.19 -12.35
CA GLY A 57 -18.57 -2.87 -13.14
C GLY A 57 -19.84 -3.65 -12.80
N GLY A 58 -20.98 -3.01 -13.03
CA GLY A 58 -22.31 -3.62 -12.92
C GLY A 58 -22.88 -3.70 -11.50
N LEU A 59 -22.10 -3.33 -10.48
CA LEU A 59 -22.51 -3.35 -9.07
C LEU A 59 -22.51 -1.98 -8.39
N TYR A 60 -21.81 -0.99 -8.94
CA TYR A 60 -21.62 0.34 -8.35
C TYR A 60 -21.98 1.46 -9.32
N PRO A 61 -22.33 2.67 -8.83
CA PRO A 61 -22.61 3.83 -9.68
C PRO A 61 -21.43 4.26 -10.57
N TYR A 62 -20.20 4.09 -10.09
CA TYR A 62 -18.97 4.45 -10.82
C TYR A 62 -18.02 3.24 -10.94
N ARG A 63 -17.30 3.15 -12.06
CA ARG A 63 -16.32 2.08 -12.34
C ARG A 63 -14.91 2.51 -12.00
N GLY A 64 -14.13 1.59 -11.43
CA GLY A 64 -12.72 1.79 -11.11
C GLY A 64 -11.81 0.62 -11.50
N ASP A 65 -12.31 -0.34 -12.28
CA ASP A 65 -11.64 -1.58 -12.69
C ASP A 65 -11.13 -1.56 -14.16
N PHE A 66 -11.36 -0.47 -14.90
CA PHE A 66 -10.90 -0.24 -16.29
C PHE A 66 -11.24 -1.31 -17.36
N GLU A 67 -11.99 -2.36 -17.02
CA GLU A 67 -12.26 -3.52 -17.89
C GLU A 67 -13.03 -3.21 -19.19
N THR A 68 -13.63 -2.03 -19.30
CA THR A 68 -14.39 -1.59 -20.49
C THR A 68 -13.52 -1.00 -21.59
N ALA A 69 -12.24 -0.69 -21.33
CA ALA A 69 -11.35 -0.05 -22.29
C ALA A 69 -10.87 -0.99 -23.41
N ASP A 70 -10.60 -0.44 -24.59
CA ASP A 70 -9.85 -1.14 -25.64
C ASP A 70 -8.34 -0.96 -25.38
N ALA A 71 -7.79 -1.85 -24.55
CA ALA A 71 -6.44 -1.74 -24.01
C ALA A 71 -5.32 -1.92 -25.05
N ARG A 72 -4.18 -1.26 -24.83
CA ARG A 72 -2.96 -1.49 -25.63
C ARG A 72 -2.36 -2.87 -25.39
N PRO A 73 -1.73 -3.49 -26.42
CA PRO A 73 -1.53 -2.99 -27.79
C PRO A 73 -2.71 -3.27 -28.75
N GLY A 74 -3.84 -3.80 -28.25
CA GLY A 74 -4.99 -4.22 -29.06
C GLY A 74 -5.92 -3.09 -29.51
N GLY A 75 -5.71 -1.87 -29.03
CA GLY A 75 -6.49 -0.66 -29.36
C GLY A 75 -5.76 0.62 -28.93
N ASP A 76 -6.48 1.73 -28.88
CA ASP A 76 -5.90 3.05 -28.57
C ASP A 76 -5.55 3.24 -27.09
N GLY A 77 -6.06 2.36 -26.20
CA GLY A 77 -5.76 2.38 -24.77
C GLY A 77 -6.40 3.55 -24.01
N LEU A 78 -7.50 4.12 -24.52
CA LEU A 78 -8.16 5.26 -23.88
C LEU A 78 -8.74 4.88 -22.51
N LEU A 79 -8.74 5.86 -21.60
CA LEU A 79 -9.36 5.73 -20.28
C LEU A 79 -10.90 5.65 -20.43
N PRO A 80 -11.57 4.67 -19.82
CA PRO A 80 -13.01 4.48 -19.98
C PRO A 80 -13.81 5.16 -18.87
N ASP A 81 -15.14 5.07 -18.95
CA ASP A 81 -16.07 5.35 -17.85
C ASP A 81 -15.93 6.74 -17.20
N GLY A 82 -15.52 7.74 -18.00
CA GLY A 82 -15.36 9.12 -17.57
C GLY A 82 -14.04 9.41 -16.84
N TRP A 83 -13.13 8.44 -16.76
CA TRP A 83 -11.75 8.68 -16.39
C TRP A 83 -11.02 9.44 -17.52
N TYR A 84 -10.11 10.32 -17.14
CA TYR A 84 -9.28 11.07 -18.08
C TYR A 84 -7.89 11.29 -17.50
N SER A 85 -6.94 11.60 -18.37
CA SER A 85 -5.52 11.77 -18.03
C SER A 85 -5.13 13.23 -18.12
N VAL A 86 -4.10 13.58 -17.37
CA VAL A 86 -3.56 14.93 -17.27
C VAL A 86 -2.04 14.84 -17.23
N ASP A 87 -1.38 15.58 -18.11
CA ASP A 87 0.03 15.94 -17.97
C ASP A 87 0.14 17.17 -17.07
N GLU A 88 0.55 16.97 -15.83
CA GLU A 88 0.68 18.01 -14.81
C GLU A 88 1.89 18.92 -15.08
N THR A 89 2.78 18.52 -15.98
CA THR A 89 3.90 19.34 -16.43
C THR A 89 3.50 20.33 -17.51
N ALA A 90 2.36 20.10 -18.17
CA ALA A 90 1.81 21.02 -19.15
C ALA A 90 1.15 22.21 -18.43
N PRO A 91 1.58 23.45 -18.69
CA PRO A 91 0.89 24.62 -18.15
C PRO A 91 -0.60 24.61 -18.52
N ALA A 92 -1.47 24.94 -17.56
CA ALA A 92 -2.90 25.07 -17.83
C ALA A 92 -3.14 26.10 -18.94
N ASN A 93 -4.12 25.82 -19.80
CA ASN A 93 -4.57 26.77 -20.81
C ASN A 93 -5.81 27.50 -20.27
N HIS A 94 -5.77 28.83 -20.23
CA HIS A 94 -6.78 29.63 -19.54
C HIS A 94 -7.86 30.22 -20.46
N TRP A 95 -7.99 29.72 -21.70
CA TRP A 95 -9.11 30.06 -22.57
C TRP A 95 -10.41 29.35 -22.14
N HIS A 96 -11.45 30.12 -21.86
CA HIS A 96 -12.80 29.64 -21.56
C HIS A 96 -13.85 30.70 -21.91
N VAL A 97 -15.14 30.36 -21.84
CA VAL A 97 -16.21 31.33 -22.08
C VAL A 97 -16.68 31.97 -20.78
N ASP A 98 -16.65 33.29 -20.70
CA ASP A 98 -17.12 34.06 -19.54
C ASP A 98 -17.73 35.41 -19.97
N THR A 99 -18.33 36.12 -19.01
CA THR A 99 -18.78 37.52 -19.11
C THR A 99 -17.84 38.50 -18.41
N TYR A 100 -16.75 38.01 -17.80
CA TYR A 100 -15.80 38.80 -17.04
C TYR A 100 -15.09 39.86 -17.90
N GLY A 101 -15.00 41.07 -17.38
CA GLY A 101 -14.28 42.17 -18.02
C GLY A 101 -14.82 42.56 -19.40
N VAL A 102 -16.05 42.18 -19.79
CA VAL A 102 -16.60 42.51 -21.11
C VAL A 102 -16.80 44.01 -21.25
N VAL A 103 -16.17 44.59 -22.28
CA VAL A 103 -16.26 46.01 -22.65
C VAL A 103 -16.49 46.14 -24.16
N ALA A 104 -17.12 47.22 -24.58
CA ALA A 104 -17.40 47.49 -25.99
C ALA A 104 -16.09 47.42 -26.83
N PRO A 105 -16.10 46.82 -28.03
CA PRO A 105 -17.27 46.43 -28.83
C PRO A 105 -17.91 45.08 -28.47
N LEU A 106 -17.32 44.31 -27.55
CA LEU A 106 -17.82 43.00 -27.16
C LEU A 106 -19.09 43.12 -26.30
N SER A 107 -19.95 42.09 -26.32
CA SER A 107 -21.16 42.04 -25.49
C SER A 107 -21.60 40.61 -25.24
N GLY A 108 -22.12 40.32 -24.05
CA GLY A 108 -22.61 38.98 -23.75
C GLY A 108 -21.48 38.08 -23.25
N ARG A 109 -21.45 36.83 -23.73
CA ARG A 109 -20.39 35.87 -23.42
C ARG A 109 -19.28 35.99 -24.45
N VAL A 110 -18.04 35.89 -24.01
CA VAL A 110 -16.86 36.01 -24.88
C VAL A 110 -15.88 34.88 -24.57
N ALA A 111 -15.04 34.52 -25.52
CA ALA A 111 -13.87 33.72 -25.22
C ALA A 111 -12.88 34.60 -24.45
N TRP A 112 -12.58 34.25 -23.20
CA TRP A 112 -11.71 34.96 -22.29
C TRP A 112 -10.47 34.13 -21.98
N CYS A 113 -9.29 34.76 -22.09
CA CYS A 113 -8.01 34.25 -21.66
C CYS A 113 -7.63 34.90 -20.33
N GLY A 114 -7.86 34.20 -19.22
CA GLY A 114 -7.69 34.74 -17.87
C GLY A 114 -8.15 33.77 -16.79
N THR A 115 -8.00 34.14 -15.53
CA THR A 115 -8.51 33.35 -14.40
C THR A 115 -9.04 34.24 -13.29
N MET A 116 -10.12 33.81 -12.64
CA MET A 116 -10.66 34.46 -11.44
C MET A 116 -9.91 34.08 -10.16
N ALA A 117 -8.93 33.17 -10.24
CA ALA A 117 -8.17 32.68 -9.09
C ALA A 117 -7.17 33.73 -8.53
N LEU A 118 -6.89 34.80 -9.27
CA LEU A 118 -5.99 35.86 -8.85
C LEU A 118 -6.72 36.87 -7.96
N ALA A 119 -6.15 37.13 -6.78
CA ALA A 119 -6.71 38.11 -5.86
C ALA A 119 -6.50 39.54 -6.38
N SER A 120 -7.41 40.44 -6.03
CA SER A 120 -7.26 41.87 -6.32
C SER A 120 -5.98 42.44 -5.73
N CYS A 121 -5.24 43.20 -6.52
CA CYS A 121 -3.99 43.86 -6.17
C CYS A 121 -4.18 45.20 -5.45
N GLY A 122 -5.42 45.65 -5.25
CA GLY A 122 -5.72 46.83 -4.44
C GLY A 122 -7.04 47.51 -4.77
N ALA A 123 -7.27 48.66 -4.12
CA ALA A 123 -8.49 49.44 -4.33
C ALA A 123 -8.54 50.00 -5.77
N GLY A 124 -9.43 49.44 -6.60
CA GLY A 124 -9.63 49.82 -8.00
C GLY A 124 -9.35 48.70 -8.99
N ASP A 125 -8.79 47.57 -8.52
CA ASP A 125 -8.57 46.35 -9.28
C ASP A 125 -9.58 45.27 -8.86
N LEU A 126 -10.17 44.57 -9.83
CA LEU A 126 -11.09 43.46 -9.55
C LEU A 126 -10.30 42.17 -9.40
N ALA A 127 -10.83 41.20 -8.65
CA ALA A 127 -10.19 39.89 -8.61
C ALA A 127 -10.31 39.22 -9.99
N GLY A 128 -9.19 38.72 -10.50
CA GLY A 128 -9.08 37.99 -11.76
C GLY A 128 -8.25 38.72 -12.81
N GLY A 129 -7.48 37.97 -13.59
CA GLY A 129 -6.43 38.52 -14.45
C GLY A 129 -5.65 37.44 -15.20
N TYR A 130 -4.43 37.75 -15.63
CA TYR A 130 -3.46 36.75 -16.13
C TYR A 130 -2.18 36.73 -15.27
N ASN A 131 -1.39 35.65 -15.36
CA ASN A 131 -0.16 35.50 -14.57
C ASN A 131 1.09 35.41 -15.46
N ASN A 132 2.26 35.41 -14.83
CA ASN A 132 3.55 35.34 -15.48
C ASN A 132 3.76 33.97 -16.18
N SER A 133 4.47 33.99 -17.30
CA SER A 133 4.92 32.84 -18.09
C SER A 133 3.80 31.95 -18.61
N TRP A 134 2.67 32.55 -18.91
CA TRP A 134 1.57 31.90 -19.60
C TRP A 134 1.89 31.76 -21.08
N ASN A 135 1.46 30.66 -21.66
CA ASN A 135 1.40 30.45 -23.10
C ASN A 135 0.03 29.82 -23.33
N ASP A 136 -0.96 30.55 -23.84
CA ASP A 136 -2.33 30.05 -23.93
C ASP A 136 -2.84 30.10 -25.37
N ILE A 137 -3.25 28.95 -25.88
CA ILE A 137 -3.54 28.75 -27.31
C ILE A 137 -5.02 28.41 -27.49
N LEU A 138 -5.76 29.20 -28.26
CA LEU A 138 -7.10 28.91 -28.73
C LEU A 138 -7.04 28.61 -30.23
N GLU A 139 -7.22 27.35 -30.63
CA GLU A 139 -7.03 26.87 -32.01
C GLU A 139 -8.37 26.57 -32.69
N PHE A 140 -8.54 27.07 -33.91
CA PHE A 140 -9.55 26.67 -34.87
C PHE A 140 -8.99 25.59 -35.80
N ARG A 141 -9.70 24.46 -35.93
CA ARG A 141 -9.31 23.37 -36.83
C ARG A 141 -10.43 23.00 -37.80
N LYS A 142 -10.09 22.80 -39.07
CA LYS A 142 -11.06 22.31 -40.07
C LYS A 142 -10.42 21.45 -41.14
N THR A 143 -11.00 20.28 -41.38
CA THR A 143 -10.63 19.42 -42.51
C THR A 143 -11.02 20.03 -43.85
N VAL A 144 -10.10 20.01 -44.79
CA VAL A 144 -10.29 20.54 -46.15
C VAL A 144 -9.83 19.52 -47.21
N GLY A 145 -10.46 19.51 -48.38
CA GLY A 145 -10.15 18.55 -49.46
C GLY A 145 -8.88 18.87 -50.28
N GLY A 146 -8.02 19.78 -49.81
CA GLY A 146 -6.86 20.30 -50.53
C GLY A 146 -6.55 21.76 -50.17
N ALA A 147 -5.80 22.45 -51.03
CA ALA A 147 -5.42 23.85 -50.80
C ALA A 147 -6.64 24.74 -50.45
N ALA A 148 -6.47 25.62 -49.47
CA ALA A 148 -7.55 26.42 -48.90
C ALA A 148 -7.17 27.89 -48.73
N THR A 149 -8.09 28.80 -49.06
CA THR A 149 -7.99 30.22 -48.69
C THR A 149 -8.81 30.46 -47.42
N VAL A 150 -8.17 31.02 -46.41
CA VAL A 150 -8.76 31.25 -45.08
C VAL A 150 -8.79 32.75 -44.81
N ARG A 151 -9.95 33.27 -44.38
CA ARG A 151 -10.10 34.63 -43.86
C ARG A 151 -10.60 34.58 -42.42
N VAL A 152 -9.89 35.20 -41.49
CA VAL A 152 -10.27 35.28 -40.07
C VAL A 152 -10.73 36.70 -39.76
N GLN A 153 -11.94 36.83 -39.21
CA GLN A 153 -12.51 38.06 -38.71
C GLN A 153 -12.90 37.88 -37.24
N ALA A 154 -12.64 38.86 -36.37
CA ALA A 154 -13.03 38.82 -34.96
C ALA A 154 -12.94 40.21 -34.31
N ASP A 155 -13.66 40.43 -33.22
CA ASP A 155 -13.42 41.55 -32.31
C ASP A 155 -12.53 41.07 -31.16
N LEU A 156 -11.43 41.78 -30.91
CA LEU A 156 -10.45 41.47 -29.87
C LEU A 156 -10.31 42.64 -28.90
N VAL A 157 -10.41 42.38 -27.61
CA VAL A 157 -10.01 43.29 -26.53
C VAL A 157 -8.86 42.65 -25.77
N TYR A 158 -7.73 43.34 -25.65
CA TYR A 158 -6.52 42.85 -24.99
C TYR A 158 -6.06 43.84 -23.92
N ASP A 159 -5.48 43.30 -22.86
CA ASP A 159 -4.97 44.04 -21.70
C ASP A 159 -3.77 43.29 -21.13
N THR A 160 -2.57 43.61 -21.63
CA THR A 160 -1.30 42.91 -21.34
C THR A 160 -0.16 43.90 -21.05
N GLU A 161 0.97 43.43 -20.54
CA GLU A 161 2.17 44.26 -20.37
C GLU A 161 2.70 44.75 -21.74
N PRO A 162 2.79 46.08 -21.97
CA PRO A 162 3.31 46.60 -23.23
C PRO A 162 4.79 46.24 -23.46
N GLY A 163 5.09 45.65 -24.62
CA GLY A 163 6.44 45.36 -25.10
C GLY A 163 7.03 44.02 -24.65
N TYR A 164 6.31 43.26 -23.82
CA TYR A 164 6.78 42.00 -23.23
C TYR A 164 5.74 40.87 -23.37
N ASP A 165 4.46 41.18 -23.17
CA ASP A 165 3.37 40.21 -23.23
C ASP A 165 2.50 40.43 -24.47
N PHE A 166 2.24 39.36 -25.21
CA PHE A 166 1.67 39.45 -26.54
C PHE A 166 0.52 38.48 -26.79
N MET A 167 -0.58 39.00 -27.33
CA MET A 167 -1.55 38.20 -28.07
C MET A 167 -1.15 38.16 -29.55
N THR A 168 -1.21 36.98 -30.17
CA THR A 168 -0.85 36.79 -31.58
C THR A 168 -1.83 35.92 -32.35
N LEU A 169 -1.98 36.17 -33.66
CA LEU A 169 -2.69 35.27 -34.58
C LEU A 169 -1.67 34.51 -35.44
N GLN A 170 -1.68 33.19 -35.34
CA GLN A 170 -0.72 32.31 -36.00
C GLN A 170 -1.42 31.14 -36.72
N ARG A 171 -0.68 30.42 -37.56
CA ARG A 171 -1.17 29.21 -38.25
C ARG A 171 -0.21 28.05 -38.05
N ARG A 172 -0.69 26.81 -38.10
CA ARG A 172 0.14 25.61 -38.07
C ARG A 172 0.17 24.95 -39.44
N THR A 173 1.33 24.41 -39.85
CA THR A 173 1.48 23.71 -41.14
C THR A 173 2.17 22.36 -40.94
N ALA A 174 2.12 21.46 -41.93
CA ALA A 174 2.89 20.20 -41.89
C ALA A 174 4.41 20.42 -41.69
N ALA A 175 4.96 21.52 -42.21
CA ALA A 175 6.38 21.84 -42.11
C ALA A 175 6.76 22.57 -40.81
N SER A 176 5.80 23.25 -40.18
CA SER A 176 5.98 23.96 -38.90
C SER A 176 4.85 23.58 -37.93
N PRO A 177 5.01 22.48 -37.18
CA PRO A 177 4.01 22.03 -36.21
C PRO A 177 3.92 22.94 -34.97
N TYR A 178 4.87 23.85 -34.76
CA TYR A 178 4.95 24.73 -33.58
C TYR A 178 4.34 26.12 -33.77
N PHE A 179 3.33 26.23 -34.64
CA PHE A 179 2.76 27.48 -35.14
C PHE A 179 3.80 28.40 -35.81
N GLU A 180 3.35 29.11 -36.84
CA GLU A 180 4.14 30.07 -37.57
C GLU A 180 3.33 31.34 -37.81
N PRO A 181 4.00 32.50 -37.92
CA PRO A 181 3.35 33.73 -38.32
C PRO A 181 2.70 33.60 -39.71
N ILE A 182 1.52 34.18 -39.88
CA ILE A 182 0.84 34.23 -41.16
C ILE A 182 1.59 35.19 -42.11
N ASN A 183 1.99 34.72 -43.31
CA ASN A 183 2.70 35.54 -44.30
C ASN A 183 1.72 36.46 -45.08
N GLY A 184 1.99 37.77 -45.09
CA GLY A 184 1.15 38.81 -45.72
C GLY A 184 0.92 40.04 -44.83
N GLY A 185 1.23 39.90 -43.55
CA GLY A 185 1.37 40.91 -42.52
C GLY A 185 1.82 40.13 -41.28
N GLN A 186 2.95 40.48 -40.68
CA GLN A 186 3.53 39.71 -39.56
C GLN A 186 2.43 39.37 -38.55
N GLY A 187 2.36 38.10 -38.09
CA GLY A 187 1.41 37.64 -37.08
C GLY A 187 1.28 38.71 -36.00
N LEU A 188 0.13 39.40 -35.99
CA LEU A 188 0.00 40.66 -35.27
C LEU A 188 0.25 40.39 -33.80
N SER A 189 1.26 41.04 -33.23
CA SER A 189 1.39 41.19 -31.80
C SER A 189 0.47 42.31 -31.36
N TRP A 190 -0.49 41.99 -30.50
CA TRP A 190 -1.22 42.97 -29.73
C TRP A 190 -0.70 42.94 -28.30
N ASP A 191 -0.29 44.10 -27.80
CA ASP A 191 0.25 44.30 -26.46
C ASP A 191 -0.25 45.62 -25.83
N GLY A 192 -0.21 45.72 -24.50
CA GLY A 192 -0.79 46.85 -23.79
C GLY A 192 -2.30 46.73 -23.65
N ILE A 193 -2.99 47.86 -23.51
CA ILE A 193 -4.45 47.91 -23.37
C ILE A 193 -5.09 48.47 -24.65
N GLY A 194 -6.02 47.72 -25.23
CA GLY A 194 -6.67 48.16 -26.45
C GLY A 194 -7.75 47.25 -27.01
N THR A 195 -8.27 47.68 -28.15
CA THR A 195 -9.25 46.94 -28.95
C THR A 195 -8.74 46.86 -30.38
N ALA A 196 -8.89 45.70 -31.01
CA ALA A 196 -8.57 45.47 -32.41
C ALA A 196 -9.72 44.75 -33.12
N ALA A 197 -9.98 45.14 -34.37
CA ALA A 197 -10.77 44.34 -35.29
C ALA A 197 -9.81 43.48 -36.11
N VAL A 198 -9.88 42.16 -35.94
CA VAL A 198 -9.11 41.17 -36.68
C VAL A 198 -9.77 40.99 -38.05
N ASP A 199 -9.00 41.10 -39.14
CA ASP A 199 -9.46 40.80 -40.51
C ASP A 199 -8.27 40.45 -41.41
N TYR A 200 -7.97 39.16 -41.54
CA TYR A 200 -6.79 38.66 -42.25
C TYR A 200 -7.15 37.55 -43.23
N THR A 201 -6.54 37.56 -44.42
CA THR A 201 -6.73 36.51 -45.43
C THR A 201 -5.38 35.92 -45.84
N PHE A 202 -5.29 34.59 -45.87
CA PHE A 202 -4.09 33.84 -46.23
C PHE A 202 -4.46 32.49 -46.85
N THR A 203 -3.47 31.77 -47.38
CA THR A 203 -3.68 30.51 -48.11
C THR A 203 -2.81 29.38 -47.58
N TYR A 204 -3.37 28.17 -47.53
CA TYR A 204 -2.64 26.92 -47.37
C TYR A 204 -2.48 26.25 -48.74
N ALA A 205 -1.25 25.89 -49.10
CA ALA A 205 -1.02 24.91 -50.15
C ALA A 205 -1.44 23.52 -49.65
N GLY A 206 -1.77 22.60 -50.57
CA GLY A 206 -2.16 21.23 -50.18
C GLY A 206 -1.08 20.49 -49.39
N SER A 207 0.20 20.79 -49.64
CA SER A 207 1.34 20.24 -48.89
C SER A 207 1.59 20.92 -47.53
N GLU A 208 0.87 22.00 -47.21
CA GLU A 208 1.00 22.73 -45.94
C GLU A 208 -0.08 22.31 -44.94
N LEU A 209 -1.07 21.50 -45.34
CA LEU A 209 -2.15 21.05 -44.46
C LEU A 209 -1.58 20.26 -43.29
N PHE A 210 -2.00 20.62 -42.08
CA PHE A 210 -1.61 19.92 -40.86
C PHE A 210 -2.23 18.52 -40.85
N GLU A 211 -1.45 17.51 -40.43
CA GLU A 211 -1.85 16.09 -40.50
C GLU A 211 -2.34 15.65 -41.90
N ASP A 212 -1.81 16.30 -42.95
CA ASP A 212 -2.16 16.11 -44.37
C ASP A 212 -3.61 16.47 -44.78
N THR A 213 -4.49 16.85 -43.84
CA THR A 213 -5.92 17.09 -44.13
C THR A 213 -6.48 18.42 -43.67
N ASP A 214 -5.87 19.06 -42.68
CA ASP A 214 -6.53 20.13 -41.92
C ASP A 214 -5.86 21.49 -42.10
N ILE A 215 -6.68 22.55 -42.01
CA ILE A 215 -6.21 23.89 -41.67
C ILE A 215 -6.26 24.06 -40.15
N ALA A 216 -5.25 24.75 -39.60
CA ALA A 216 -5.16 25.04 -38.17
C ALA A 216 -4.66 26.47 -37.95
N VAL A 217 -5.47 27.30 -37.29
CA VAL A 217 -5.23 28.72 -37.02
C VAL A 217 -5.49 29.00 -35.55
N ALA A 218 -4.66 29.78 -34.87
CA ALA A 218 -4.81 30.00 -33.44
C ALA A 218 -4.56 31.44 -33.00
N PHE A 219 -5.30 31.85 -31.97
CA PHE A 219 -4.95 32.96 -31.10
C PHE A 219 -4.06 32.45 -29.98
N ILE A 220 -2.89 33.07 -29.80
CA ILE A 220 -1.87 32.64 -28.85
C ILE A 220 -1.48 33.81 -27.96
N PHE A 221 -1.72 33.68 -26.66
CA PHE A 221 -1.20 34.60 -25.65
C PHE A 221 0.13 34.09 -25.10
N ASN A 222 1.12 34.96 -24.95
CA ASN A 222 2.37 34.69 -24.25
C ASN A 222 2.66 35.80 -23.24
N SER A 223 3.00 35.45 -22.00
CA SER A 223 3.56 36.38 -21.02
C SER A 223 4.98 36.03 -20.60
N ASP A 224 5.72 37.04 -20.16
CA ASP A 224 7.10 36.91 -19.71
C ASP A 224 7.21 36.50 -18.23
N GLY A 225 8.36 36.70 -17.58
CA GLY A 225 8.56 36.27 -16.20
C GLY A 225 7.97 37.18 -15.11
N ALA A 226 7.42 38.35 -15.43
CA ALA A 226 7.02 39.37 -14.44
C ALA A 226 5.92 40.31 -14.99
N TRP A 227 5.44 41.22 -14.14
CA TRP A 227 4.53 42.33 -14.51
C TRP A 227 3.15 41.87 -15.00
N SER A 228 2.44 41.16 -14.11
CA SER A 228 1.07 40.73 -14.34
C SER A 228 0.19 40.93 -13.09
N ASP A 229 -1.04 40.41 -13.13
CA ASP A 229 -1.91 40.35 -11.95
C ASP A 229 -1.34 39.42 -10.87
N GLY A 230 -0.60 38.39 -11.26
CA GLY A 230 -0.09 37.38 -10.33
C GLY A 230 0.98 37.89 -9.37
N ASP A 231 1.74 38.90 -9.75
CA ASP A 231 2.74 39.58 -8.90
C ASP A 231 2.32 40.99 -8.47
N CYS A 232 1.10 41.41 -8.84
CA CYS A 232 0.53 42.71 -8.55
C CYS A 232 1.34 43.91 -9.04
N LEU A 233 2.12 43.73 -10.11
CA LEU A 233 2.87 44.81 -10.74
C LEU A 233 2.14 45.42 -11.95
N TRP A 234 1.21 44.67 -12.56
CA TRP A 234 0.38 45.16 -13.67
C TRP A 234 -1.04 44.58 -13.61
N PRO A 235 -1.97 45.20 -12.86
CA PRO A 235 -3.34 44.72 -12.76
C PRO A 235 -4.13 44.91 -14.07
N THR A 236 -4.83 43.88 -14.51
CA THR A 236 -5.58 43.77 -15.77
C THR A 236 -6.95 43.13 -15.53
N SER A 237 -7.74 42.93 -16.59
CA SER A 237 -8.95 42.08 -16.54
C SER A 237 -8.77 40.77 -17.30
N GLY A 238 -7.54 40.26 -17.33
CA GLY A 238 -7.12 39.09 -18.10
C GLY A 238 -6.58 39.48 -19.48
N ALA A 239 -5.75 38.60 -20.03
CA ALA A 239 -4.91 38.87 -21.18
C ALA A 239 -5.70 39.30 -22.42
N ALA A 240 -6.81 38.60 -22.70
CA ALA A 240 -7.62 38.88 -23.90
C ALA A 240 -9.05 38.38 -23.81
N ARG A 241 -9.94 39.03 -24.57
CA ARG A 241 -11.33 38.66 -24.81
C ARG A 241 -11.61 38.72 -26.31
N LEU A 242 -12.22 37.68 -26.84
CA LEU A 242 -12.55 37.50 -28.26
C LEU A 242 -14.05 37.23 -28.45
N ASP A 243 -14.63 37.83 -29.48
CA ASP A 243 -16.05 37.70 -29.81
C ASP A 243 -16.29 37.91 -31.32
N ASN A 244 -17.50 37.61 -31.80
CA ASN A 244 -17.95 37.77 -33.19
C ASN A 244 -16.98 37.14 -34.21
N ILE A 245 -16.46 35.95 -33.91
CA ILE A 245 -15.44 35.32 -34.73
C ILE A 245 -16.09 34.74 -35.99
N THR A 246 -15.51 35.04 -37.16
CA THR A 246 -15.87 34.41 -38.43
C THR A 246 -14.61 33.93 -39.14
N VAL A 247 -14.47 32.62 -39.29
CA VAL A 247 -13.44 32.00 -40.13
C VAL A 247 -14.09 31.60 -41.46
N THR A 248 -13.70 32.23 -42.57
CA THR A 248 -14.17 31.88 -43.91
C THR A 248 -13.15 31.01 -44.62
N VAL A 249 -13.51 29.75 -44.90
CA VAL A 249 -12.66 28.78 -45.61
C VAL A 249 -13.23 28.55 -47.00
N ASN A 250 -12.47 28.88 -48.05
CA ASN A 250 -12.89 28.76 -49.45
C ASN A 250 -14.29 29.39 -49.72
N GLY A 251 -14.58 30.51 -49.06
CA GLY A 251 -15.86 31.23 -49.17
C GLY A 251 -16.98 30.73 -48.25
N THR A 252 -16.76 29.67 -47.47
CA THR A 252 -17.74 29.17 -46.48
C THR A 252 -17.44 29.75 -45.09
N PRO A 253 -18.34 30.53 -44.48
CA PRO A 253 -18.14 31.10 -43.15
C PRO A 253 -18.47 30.08 -42.04
N TYR A 254 -17.60 30.04 -41.02
CA TYR A 254 -17.79 29.40 -39.73
C TYR A 254 -17.83 30.51 -38.69
N VAL A 255 -18.97 30.69 -38.04
CA VAL A 255 -19.24 31.81 -37.13
C VAL A 255 -19.32 31.27 -35.71
N GLU A 256 -18.71 31.99 -34.78
CA GLU A 256 -18.76 31.73 -33.34
C GLU A 256 -19.05 33.03 -32.59
N ASP A 257 -20.05 32.98 -31.70
CA ASP A 257 -20.50 34.09 -30.84
C ASP A 257 -20.51 33.73 -29.35
N PHE A 258 -20.15 32.50 -28.96
CA PHE A 258 -19.96 32.01 -27.59
C PHE A 258 -21.20 32.11 -26.67
N GLU A 259 -22.38 32.45 -27.21
CA GLU A 259 -23.59 32.68 -26.42
C GLU A 259 -24.19 31.38 -25.84
N ASP A 260 -23.78 30.23 -26.36
CA ASP A 260 -24.11 28.91 -25.82
C ASP A 260 -23.25 28.50 -24.62
N GLY A 261 -22.23 29.30 -24.27
CA GLY A 261 -21.34 29.06 -23.14
C GLY A 261 -20.19 28.09 -23.43
N LEU A 262 -19.97 27.70 -24.68
CA LEU A 262 -18.92 26.77 -25.10
C LEU A 262 -17.95 27.47 -26.06
N LEU A 263 -16.68 27.06 -26.05
CA LEU A 263 -15.71 27.55 -27.05
C LEU A 263 -15.94 26.92 -28.44
N GLY A 264 -16.54 25.72 -28.48
CA GLY A 264 -16.65 24.90 -29.69
C GLY A 264 -17.93 25.14 -30.50
N PRO A 265 -18.05 24.51 -31.69
CA PRO A 265 -17.49 23.18 -31.97
C PRO A 265 -16.14 23.16 -32.71
N ASP A 266 -15.76 24.25 -33.37
CA ASP A 266 -14.55 24.28 -34.22
C ASP A 266 -13.33 24.92 -33.55
N TRP A 267 -13.54 25.64 -32.43
CA TRP A 267 -12.46 26.19 -31.59
C TRP A 267 -12.26 25.34 -30.34
N SER A 268 -10.99 25.15 -29.95
CA SER A 268 -10.63 24.46 -28.72
C SER A 268 -9.31 24.99 -28.15
N PRO A 269 -9.16 25.02 -26.82
CA PRO A 269 -7.86 25.27 -26.20
C PRO A 269 -6.88 24.16 -26.61
N THR A 270 -5.70 24.53 -27.12
CA THR A 270 -4.63 23.56 -27.35
C THR A 270 -3.84 23.40 -26.04
N PRO A 271 -3.65 22.17 -25.54
CA PRO A 271 -2.80 21.92 -24.37
C PRO A 271 -1.38 22.47 -24.60
N ASN A 272 -0.81 23.08 -23.57
CA ASN A 272 0.59 23.48 -23.62
C ASN A 272 1.52 22.28 -23.69
N MET A 273 2.70 22.49 -24.25
CA MET A 273 3.72 21.44 -24.27
C MET A 273 4.23 21.17 -22.86
N GLY A 274 3.81 20.05 -22.29
CA GLY A 274 4.49 19.39 -21.19
C GLY A 274 5.46 18.31 -21.69
N VAL A 275 5.99 17.53 -20.74
CA VAL A 275 6.79 16.32 -20.99
C VAL A 275 6.03 15.33 -21.87
N GLY A 276 4.70 15.25 -21.70
CA GLY A 276 3.82 14.36 -22.43
C GLY A 276 2.89 13.61 -21.49
N ASP A 277 1.70 13.26 -21.99
CA ASP A 277 0.72 12.43 -21.27
C ASP A 277 0.77 10.99 -21.78
N PHE A 278 1.37 10.11 -20.97
CA PHE A 278 1.60 8.70 -21.27
C PHE A 278 0.56 7.77 -20.64
N ALA A 279 -0.43 8.31 -19.93
CA ALA A 279 -1.41 7.49 -19.21
C ALA A 279 -2.37 6.79 -20.18
N ARG A 280 -2.33 5.46 -20.22
CA ARG A 280 -3.23 4.64 -21.05
C ARG A 280 -3.64 3.37 -20.29
N VAL A 281 -4.71 2.74 -20.76
CA VAL A 281 -5.09 1.39 -20.33
C VAL A 281 -4.32 0.36 -21.15
N TRP A 282 -3.68 -0.56 -20.43
CA TRP A 282 -2.93 -1.68 -20.96
C TRP A 282 -3.56 -2.98 -20.49
N GLY A 283 -3.39 -4.05 -21.28
CA GLY A 283 -3.81 -5.38 -20.89
C GLY A 283 -2.63 -6.34 -20.97
N VAL A 284 -2.59 -7.31 -20.06
CA VAL A 284 -1.53 -8.36 -20.03
C VAL A 284 -0.13 -7.74 -19.95
N LEU A 285 0.06 -6.78 -19.05
CA LEU A 285 1.39 -6.27 -18.74
C LEU A 285 2.14 -7.29 -17.91
N GLY A 286 3.35 -7.64 -18.33
CA GLY A 286 4.25 -8.40 -17.49
C GLY A 286 4.62 -7.62 -16.22
N ASP A 287 4.80 -8.35 -15.15
CA ASP A 287 5.34 -7.85 -13.89
C ASP A 287 6.33 -8.88 -13.32
N LEU A 288 7.04 -8.49 -12.27
CA LEU A 288 7.97 -9.34 -11.54
C LEU A 288 7.37 -9.82 -10.19
N ASP A 289 6.06 -9.62 -9.98
CA ASP A 289 5.36 -10.13 -8.81
C ASP A 289 4.50 -11.31 -9.22
N ASP A 290 5.16 -12.46 -9.32
CA ASP A 290 4.54 -13.74 -9.65
C ASP A 290 3.39 -14.08 -8.67
N CYS A 291 3.38 -13.50 -7.46
CA CYS A 291 2.39 -13.84 -6.46
C CYS A 291 1.03 -13.16 -6.65
N ALA A 292 1.02 -12.01 -7.30
CA ALA A 292 -0.15 -11.17 -7.44
C ALA A 292 -0.29 -10.58 -8.85
N SER A 293 0.36 -11.20 -9.86
CA SER A 293 0.31 -10.74 -11.24
C SER A 293 -1.11 -10.45 -11.68
N ASN A 294 -1.31 -9.25 -12.23
CA ASN A 294 -2.61 -8.80 -12.68
C ASN A 294 -2.64 -8.71 -14.21
N TYR A 295 -3.30 -9.67 -14.84
CA TYR A 295 -3.49 -9.71 -16.29
C TYR A 295 -4.78 -9.03 -16.76
N SER A 296 -5.48 -8.35 -15.85
CA SER A 296 -6.65 -7.52 -16.15
C SER A 296 -6.26 -6.31 -17.02
N LYS A 297 -7.25 -5.48 -17.35
CA LYS A 297 -6.98 -4.17 -17.94
C LYS A 297 -6.68 -3.19 -16.81
N LEU A 298 -5.51 -2.55 -16.89
CA LEU A 298 -5.03 -1.66 -15.86
C LEU A 298 -4.46 -0.37 -16.46
N VAL A 299 -4.38 0.68 -15.65
CA VAL A 299 -3.78 1.96 -16.04
C VAL A 299 -2.27 1.93 -15.81
N ALA A 300 -1.50 2.38 -16.81
CA ALA A 300 -0.06 2.60 -16.71
C ALA A 300 0.37 3.84 -17.50
N PHE A 301 1.57 4.35 -17.21
CA PHE A 301 2.11 5.60 -17.73
C PHE A 301 3.30 5.36 -18.66
N ILE A 302 3.12 4.43 -19.60
CA ILE A 302 4.22 3.88 -20.40
C ILE A 302 4.42 4.69 -21.68
N ASP A 303 5.68 5.03 -21.97
CA ASP A 303 6.08 5.68 -23.20
C ASP A 303 6.53 4.66 -24.26
N ASP A 304 5.61 4.28 -25.12
CA ASP A 304 5.86 3.41 -26.27
C ASP A 304 6.13 4.17 -27.58
N GLY A 305 6.25 5.50 -27.52
CA GLY A 305 6.44 6.36 -28.69
C GLY A 305 5.22 6.52 -29.59
N LEU A 306 4.12 5.82 -29.30
CA LEU A 306 2.85 5.92 -30.01
C LEU A 306 1.81 6.71 -29.23
N VAL A 307 1.85 6.67 -27.89
CA VAL A 307 0.94 7.47 -27.04
C VAL A 307 1.16 8.96 -27.29
N VAL A 308 2.44 9.35 -27.22
CA VAL A 308 2.92 10.71 -27.47
C VAL A 308 3.88 10.63 -28.67
N PRO A 309 3.39 10.85 -29.90
CA PRO A 309 4.22 10.78 -31.09
C PRO A 309 5.39 11.78 -31.01
N GLY A 310 6.61 11.29 -31.29
CA GLY A 310 7.81 12.11 -31.32
C GLY A 310 8.81 11.87 -30.18
N THR A 311 8.42 11.14 -29.13
CA THR A 311 9.35 10.72 -28.06
C THR A 311 10.27 9.58 -28.51
N GLY A 312 9.79 8.74 -29.44
CA GLY A 312 10.51 7.55 -29.90
C GLY A 312 10.39 6.33 -28.96
N GLY A 313 9.66 6.47 -27.86
CA GLY A 313 9.50 5.45 -26.81
C GLY A 313 10.68 5.41 -25.85
N THR A 314 10.41 5.08 -24.60
CA THR A 314 11.43 4.90 -23.55
C THR A 314 11.55 3.41 -23.24
N VAL A 315 12.76 2.86 -23.31
CA VAL A 315 13.03 1.41 -23.16
C VAL A 315 13.84 1.14 -21.90
N GLY A 316 13.46 0.10 -21.16
CA GLY A 316 14.11 -0.33 -19.92
C GLY A 316 15.51 -0.90 -20.11
N GLY A 317 16.30 -0.87 -19.03
CA GLY A 317 17.56 -1.59 -18.95
C GLY A 317 17.36 -3.11 -18.83
N PRO A 318 18.42 -3.93 -18.99
CA PRO A 318 18.31 -5.38 -18.87
C PRO A 318 17.70 -5.81 -17.53
N GLY A 319 16.61 -6.58 -17.58
CA GLY A 319 15.88 -7.05 -16.38
C GLY A 319 14.78 -6.10 -15.91
N ASN A 320 14.70 -4.90 -16.47
CA ASN A 320 13.63 -3.92 -16.25
C ASN A 320 12.81 -3.64 -17.54
N ASP A 321 13.14 -4.34 -18.63
CA ASP A 321 12.47 -4.35 -19.93
C ASP A 321 11.26 -5.31 -19.98
N TYR A 322 10.69 -5.61 -18.81
CA TYR A 322 9.44 -6.37 -18.69
C TYR A 322 8.22 -5.46 -18.90
N GLY A 323 7.00 -6.01 -18.89
CA GLY A 323 5.78 -5.24 -19.13
C GLY A 323 5.24 -5.39 -20.55
N PRO A 324 5.17 -4.32 -21.36
CA PRO A 324 4.62 -4.40 -22.70
C PRO A 324 5.62 -4.94 -23.73
N PRO A 325 5.14 -5.48 -24.86
CA PRO A 325 6.00 -5.85 -25.98
C PRO A 325 6.89 -4.68 -26.43
N GLY A 326 8.20 -4.93 -26.52
CA GLY A 326 9.20 -3.89 -26.85
C GLY A 326 9.99 -3.37 -25.65
N GLY A 327 9.63 -3.76 -24.43
CA GLY A 327 10.36 -3.39 -23.21
C GLY A 327 10.21 -1.91 -22.85
N TYR A 328 9.07 -1.32 -23.21
CA TYR A 328 8.79 0.09 -22.96
C TYR A 328 8.46 0.34 -21.49
N ILE A 329 8.93 1.46 -20.97
CA ILE A 329 8.85 1.84 -19.56
C ILE A 329 8.20 3.22 -19.39
N VAL A 330 8.01 3.66 -18.13
CA VAL A 330 7.62 5.05 -17.85
C VAL A 330 8.70 6.00 -18.36
N ASN A 331 8.30 7.11 -19.00
CA ASN A 331 9.26 8.09 -19.50
C ASN A 331 10.09 8.68 -18.36
N ASN A 332 11.41 8.54 -18.44
CA ASN A 332 12.40 9.14 -17.55
C ASN A 332 13.44 9.95 -18.35
N THR A 333 13.05 10.43 -19.53
CA THR A 333 13.91 11.17 -20.47
C THR A 333 13.43 12.59 -20.73
N GLY A 334 12.37 13.01 -20.02
CA GLY A 334 11.71 14.31 -20.13
C GLY A 334 10.86 14.49 -21.39
N GLY A 335 10.53 13.38 -22.07
CA GLY A 335 9.59 13.32 -23.19
C GLY A 335 9.82 14.39 -24.25
N LEU A 336 8.77 15.15 -24.60
CA LEU A 336 8.82 16.17 -25.65
C LEU A 336 9.68 17.40 -25.30
N LEU A 337 9.93 17.66 -24.01
CA LEU A 337 10.71 18.80 -23.54
C LEU A 337 12.21 18.46 -23.37
N GLY A 338 12.54 17.17 -23.34
CA GLY A 338 13.90 16.66 -23.23
C GLY A 338 14.40 16.55 -21.78
N PRO A 339 15.66 16.13 -21.58
CA PRO A 339 16.14 15.48 -20.34
C PRO A 339 16.30 16.41 -19.12
N SER A 340 15.96 17.69 -19.23
CA SER A 340 15.96 18.62 -18.09
C SER A 340 14.58 18.74 -17.42
N TYR A 341 13.60 17.99 -17.90
CA TYR A 341 12.23 17.97 -17.43
C TYR A 341 11.88 16.56 -16.96
N HIS A 342 10.97 16.48 -16.00
CA HIS A 342 10.63 15.26 -15.27
C HIS A 342 9.14 14.98 -15.42
N ILE A 343 8.77 13.73 -15.70
CA ILE A 343 7.36 13.37 -15.92
C ILE A 343 6.51 13.62 -14.67
N GLN A 344 5.31 14.17 -14.87
CA GLN A 344 4.24 14.20 -13.88
C GLN A 344 2.92 13.96 -14.61
N ASN A 345 2.44 12.72 -14.54
CA ASN A 345 1.16 12.36 -15.14
C ASN A 345 0.20 11.85 -14.07
N SER A 346 -1.07 12.20 -14.23
CA SER A 346 -2.16 11.76 -13.36
C SER A 346 -3.32 11.24 -14.18
N VAL A 347 -4.08 10.30 -13.63
CA VAL A 347 -5.44 9.96 -14.09
C VAL A 347 -6.44 10.42 -13.06
N TYR A 348 -7.47 11.12 -13.52
CA TYR A 348 -8.54 11.65 -12.69
C TYR A 348 -9.82 10.85 -12.92
N SER A 349 -10.49 10.52 -11.82
CA SER A 349 -11.78 9.85 -11.86
C SER A 349 -12.87 10.76 -12.43
N PRO A 350 -14.02 10.23 -12.86
CA PRO A 350 -15.21 11.07 -13.02
C PRO A 350 -15.55 11.76 -11.69
N VAL A 351 -16.24 12.91 -11.77
CA VAL A 351 -16.78 13.59 -10.59
C VAL A 351 -17.93 12.75 -10.01
N MET A 352 -17.80 12.37 -8.74
CA MET A 352 -18.75 11.51 -8.05
C MET A 352 -19.61 12.30 -7.08
N THR A 353 -20.94 12.17 -7.21
CA THR A 353 -21.88 12.75 -6.24
C THR A 353 -21.95 11.89 -4.98
N LEU A 354 -21.82 12.51 -3.81
CA LEU A 354 -21.99 11.84 -2.52
C LEU A 354 -23.49 11.63 -2.22
N PRO A 355 -23.89 10.44 -1.74
CA PRO A 355 -25.30 10.08 -1.61
C PRO A 355 -25.98 10.79 -0.42
N ASP A 356 -25.20 11.15 0.61
CA ASP A 356 -25.65 11.96 1.74
C ASP A 356 -24.46 12.84 2.21
N PRO A 357 -24.58 14.18 2.19
CA PRO A 357 -23.56 15.10 2.70
C PRO A 357 -23.20 14.92 4.18
N GLY A 358 -24.01 14.16 4.94
CA GLY A 358 -23.75 13.78 6.34
C GLY A 358 -22.86 12.54 6.54
N LEU A 359 -22.53 11.80 5.47
CA LEU A 359 -21.59 10.68 5.54
C LEU A 359 -20.16 11.21 5.53
N LEU A 360 -19.60 11.34 6.74
CA LEU A 360 -18.25 11.87 6.92
C LEU A 360 -17.15 10.82 6.79
N GLY A 361 -17.47 9.51 6.87
CA GLY A 361 -16.51 8.43 6.77
C GLY A 361 -16.25 8.09 5.31
N MET A 362 -14.98 8.00 4.91
CA MET A 362 -14.60 7.76 3.53
C MET A 362 -13.31 6.93 3.45
N THR A 363 -13.33 5.87 2.65
CA THR A 363 -12.17 5.01 2.38
C THR A 363 -11.99 4.85 0.87
N MET A 364 -10.82 5.25 0.39
CA MET A 364 -10.33 5.01 -0.96
C MET A 364 -9.42 3.77 -0.94
N ALA A 365 -9.57 2.87 -1.90
CA ALA A 365 -8.65 1.75 -2.05
C ALA A 365 -8.42 1.38 -3.52
N PHE A 366 -7.22 0.97 -3.87
CA PHE A 366 -6.81 0.62 -5.23
C PHE A 366 -5.66 -0.40 -5.18
N ASP A 367 -5.50 -1.17 -6.26
CA ASP A 367 -4.33 -2.02 -6.45
C ASP A 367 -3.25 -1.21 -7.16
N VAL A 368 -2.00 -1.34 -6.71
CA VAL A 368 -0.85 -0.71 -7.36
C VAL A 368 0.30 -1.71 -7.48
N TYR A 369 0.80 -1.92 -8.69
CA TYR A 369 2.12 -2.54 -8.88
C TYR A 369 3.18 -1.44 -8.83
N ARG A 370 4.23 -1.68 -8.06
CA ARG A 370 5.33 -0.74 -7.87
C ARG A 370 6.66 -1.42 -8.16
N HIS A 371 7.60 -0.67 -8.73
CA HIS A 371 8.98 -1.10 -8.87
C HIS A 371 9.89 0.13 -8.97
N GLU A 372 10.15 0.75 -7.82
CA GLU A 372 11.14 1.81 -7.64
C GLU A 372 11.88 1.59 -6.32
N LEU A 373 13.18 1.28 -6.42
CA LEU A 373 14.04 0.90 -5.28
C LEU A 373 14.83 2.08 -4.70
N LEU A 374 14.84 3.24 -5.36
CA LEU A 374 15.66 4.41 -5.00
C LEU A 374 17.15 4.09 -4.87
N ILE A 375 17.71 3.38 -5.85
CA ILE A 375 19.14 3.05 -5.91
C ILE A 375 19.90 4.26 -6.49
N PRO A 376 20.84 4.86 -5.73
CA PRO A 376 21.64 5.98 -6.23
C PRO A 376 22.36 5.64 -7.55
N MET A 377 22.33 6.58 -8.50
CA MET A 377 22.90 6.54 -9.85
C MET A 377 22.26 5.54 -10.83
N ASP A 378 21.29 4.74 -10.39
CA ASP A 378 20.65 3.71 -11.22
C ASP A 378 19.16 4.00 -11.41
N SER A 379 18.44 4.22 -10.31
CA SER A 379 17.01 4.50 -10.30
C SER A 379 16.67 5.86 -10.91
N PRO A 380 15.59 5.96 -11.71
CA PRO A 380 15.04 7.23 -12.18
C PRO A 380 14.25 8.00 -11.12
N GLY A 381 13.80 7.33 -10.05
CA GLY A 381 13.00 7.94 -9.01
C GLY A 381 11.54 8.17 -9.42
N ILE A 382 10.93 7.20 -10.10
CA ILE A 382 9.50 7.21 -10.44
C ILE A 382 8.68 6.80 -9.21
N MET A 383 7.92 7.74 -8.68
CA MET A 383 7.05 7.57 -7.52
C MET A 383 5.60 7.47 -7.97
N TYR A 384 4.80 6.67 -7.25
CA TYR A 384 3.36 6.73 -7.41
C TYR A 384 2.74 7.72 -6.41
N THR A 385 1.68 8.39 -6.82
CA THR A 385 0.96 9.38 -6.02
C THR A 385 -0.55 9.09 -6.04
N TRP A 386 -1.25 9.56 -5.01
CA TRP A 386 -2.71 9.57 -4.98
C TRP A 386 -3.19 10.83 -4.26
N SER A 387 -4.35 11.34 -4.65
CA SER A 387 -4.99 12.45 -3.97
C SER A 387 -6.51 12.41 -4.13
N ILE A 388 -7.21 13.14 -3.26
CA ILE A 388 -8.65 13.33 -3.30
C ILE A 388 -8.97 14.82 -3.21
N ARG A 389 -9.97 15.25 -3.97
CA ARG A 389 -10.62 16.55 -3.76
C ARG A 389 -12.09 16.39 -3.51
N THR A 390 -12.64 17.26 -2.66
CA THR A 390 -14.05 17.26 -2.27
C THR A 390 -14.57 18.68 -2.24
N ALA A 391 -15.85 18.85 -2.58
CA ALA A 391 -16.49 20.16 -2.63
C ALA A 391 -18.00 20.06 -2.33
N PRO A 392 -18.64 21.12 -1.84
CA PRO A 392 -20.11 21.24 -1.85
C PRO A 392 -20.69 21.08 -3.26
N LEU A 393 -21.93 20.57 -3.39
CA LEU A 393 -22.58 20.31 -4.69
C LEU A 393 -22.80 21.56 -5.55
N ASP A 394 -22.89 22.73 -4.92
CA ASP A 394 -23.13 24.03 -5.57
C ASP A 394 -21.83 24.79 -5.89
N SER A 395 -20.67 24.16 -5.68
CA SER A 395 -19.35 24.75 -5.96
C SER A 395 -18.65 24.05 -7.13
N ASP A 396 -17.71 24.76 -7.75
CA ASP A 396 -16.86 24.18 -8.78
C ASP A 396 -15.79 23.28 -8.15
N ILE A 397 -15.93 21.96 -8.36
CA ILE A 397 -14.94 20.98 -7.91
C ILE A 397 -13.62 21.09 -8.68
N GLY A 398 -13.63 21.64 -9.90
CA GLY A 398 -12.44 21.91 -10.72
C GLY A 398 -11.45 22.84 -10.04
N ALA A 399 -11.95 23.84 -9.30
CA ALA A 399 -11.18 24.79 -8.51
C ALA A 399 -10.84 24.30 -7.09
N ALA A 400 -11.37 23.15 -6.66
CA ALA A 400 -11.08 22.60 -5.33
C ALA A 400 -9.66 22.03 -5.27
N ALA A 401 -8.95 22.34 -4.19
CA ALA A 401 -7.59 21.85 -3.98
C ALA A 401 -7.56 20.32 -3.82
N TRP A 402 -6.60 19.69 -4.51
CA TRP A 402 -6.21 18.32 -4.23
C TRP A 402 -5.61 18.21 -2.83
N LYS A 403 -6.01 17.16 -2.11
CA LYS A 403 -5.49 16.84 -0.79
C LYS A 403 -5.00 15.40 -0.75
N ASP A 404 -3.90 15.21 -0.05
CA ASP A 404 -3.25 13.92 0.15
C ASP A 404 -2.56 13.91 1.53
N ARG A 405 -1.52 13.09 1.69
CA ARG A 405 -0.71 12.99 2.91
C ARG A 405 0.61 13.76 2.83
N ASN A 406 0.80 14.61 1.81
CA ASN A 406 2.07 15.23 1.43
C ASN A 406 3.19 14.19 1.36
N PHE A 407 2.91 13.05 0.73
CA PHE A 407 3.80 11.90 0.69
C PHE A 407 3.81 11.27 -0.71
N VAL A 408 4.95 10.69 -1.08
CA VAL A 408 5.18 9.99 -2.35
C VAL A 408 5.57 8.55 -2.05
N TYR A 409 5.20 7.63 -2.92
CA TYR A 409 5.30 6.20 -2.61
C TYR A 409 6.15 5.44 -3.62
N TYR A 410 6.96 4.50 -3.11
CA TYR A 410 7.87 3.64 -3.86
C TYR A 410 8.03 2.27 -3.19
N GLY A 411 8.82 1.38 -3.79
CA GLY A 411 9.11 0.04 -3.26
C GLY A 411 9.45 -0.97 -4.36
N GLY A 412 10.03 -2.09 -3.95
CA GLY A 412 10.43 -3.18 -4.85
C GLY A 412 9.27 -4.00 -5.39
N PRO A 413 9.51 -4.79 -6.44
CA PRO A 413 8.50 -5.34 -7.34
C PRO A 413 7.44 -6.12 -6.56
N SER A 414 6.25 -5.54 -6.45
CA SER A 414 5.12 -6.14 -5.74
C SER A 414 3.82 -5.41 -6.09
N TYR A 415 2.70 -6.11 -6.15
CA TYR A 415 1.38 -5.52 -6.02
C TYR A 415 1.07 -5.24 -4.56
N LEU A 416 0.40 -4.11 -4.35
CA LEU A 416 -0.16 -3.72 -3.08
C LEU A 416 -1.62 -3.34 -3.26
N ARG A 417 -2.48 -3.82 -2.36
CA ARG A 417 -3.77 -3.17 -2.12
C ARG A 417 -3.56 -1.96 -1.23
N SER A 418 -3.50 -0.77 -1.81
CA SER A 418 -3.46 0.48 -1.05
C SER A 418 -4.86 0.77 -0.50
N ILE A 419 -4.98 0.97 0.82
CA ILE A 419 -6.23 1.33 1.48
C ILE A 419 -5.98 2.59 2.31
N ASN A 420 -6.62 3.67 1.90
CA ASN A 420 -6.51 4.98 2.49
C ASN A 420 -7.87 5.40 3.04
N VAL A 421 -7.98 5.48 4.36
CA VAL A 421 -9.09 6.20 4.99
C VAL A 421 -8.80 7.69 4.81
N VAL A 422 -9.72 8.43 4.16
CA VAL A 422 -9.54 9.80 3.67
C VAL A 422 -10.60 10.78 4.18
N ASP A 423 -11.40 10.37 5.17
CA ASP A 423 -12.43 11.17 5.82
C ASP A 423 -11.93 12.53 6.35
N ASP A 424 -10.72 12.58 6.89
CA ASP A 424 -10.08 13.80 7.37
C ASP A 424 -9.65 14.77 6.27
N LEU A 425 -9.57 14.32 5.02
CA LEU A 425 -9.32 15.17 3.85
C LEU A 425 -10.61 15.80 3.30
N VAL A 426 -11.78 15.26 3.67
CA VAL A 426 -13.09 15.74 3.21
C VAL A 426 -13.41 17.12 3.78
N VAL A 427 -13.78 18.06 2.90
CA VAL A 427 -14.20 19.41 3.32
C VAL A 427 -15.57 19.35 4.03
N PRO A 428 -15.81 20.19 5.04
CA PRO A 428 -17.14 20.29 5.65
C PRO A 428 -18.24 20.54 4.62
N GLY A 429 -19.32 19.76 4.67
CA GLY A 429 -20.44 19.91 3.74
C GLY A 429 -20.18 19.40 2.32
N ALA A 430 -19.15 18.58 2.11
CA ALA A 430 -18.90 17.94 0.82
C ALA A 430 -20.14 17.20 0.31
N GLY A 431 -20.49 17.45 -0.94
CA GLY A 431 -21.55 16.72 -1.65
C GLY A 431 -21.05 16.07 -2.95
N GLN A 432 -19.79 16.29 -3.32
CA GLN A 432 -19.13 15.69 -4.47
C GLN A 432 -17.64 15.47 -4.20
N CYS A 433 -17.05 14.50 -4.89
CA CYS A 433 -15.64 14.12 -4.75
C CYS A 433 -15.02 13.66 -6.08
N GLN A 434 -13.70 13.70 -6.17
CA GLN A 434 -12.93 13.19 -7.29
C GLN A 434 -11.57 12.65 -6.81
N LEU A 435 -11.09 11.59 -7.44
CA LEU A 435 -9.84 10.91 -7.11
C LEU A 435 -8.79 11.16 -8.19
N SER A 436 -7.52 11.15 -7.79
CA SER A 436 -6.35 11.19 -8.69
C SER A 436 -5.36 10.09 -8.30
N LEU A 437 -4.78 9.44 -9.31
CA LEU A 437 -3.68 8.48 -9.22
C LEU A 437 -2.61 8.88 -10.23
N GLY A 438 -1.33 8.93 -9.85
CA GLY A 438 -0.28 9.45 -10.72
C GLY A 438 1.07 8.76 -10.64
N ALA A 439 1.92 9.05 -11.62
CA ALA A 439 3.32 8.63 -11.74
C ALA A 439 4.21 9.87 -11.91
N TYR A 440 5.02 10.17 -10.89
CA TYR A 440 5.79 11.40 -10.77
C TYR A 440 7.27 11.08 -10.63
N GLU A 441 8.11 11.66 -11.47
CA GLU A 441 9.56 11.56 -11.35
C GLU A 441 10.07 12.62 -10.36
N LEU A 442 10.50 12.17 -9.17
CA LEU A 442 10.90 13.04 -8.06
C LEU A 442 12.20 12.59 -7.37
N GLY A 443 12.90 11.58 -7.91
CA GLY A 443 14.13 11.04 -7.33
C GLY A 443 15.18 12.11 -7.00
N TYR A 444 15.32 13.10 -7.91
CA TYR A 444 16.23 14.24 -7.79
C TYR A 444 16.00 15.12 -6.54
N LEU A 445 14.83 15.04 -5.88
CA LEU A 445 14.53 15.76 -4.65
C LEU A 445 14.94 15.02 -3.37
N PHE A 446 14.93 13.68 -3.40
CA PHE A 446 14.93 12.86 -2.18
C PHE A 446 16.21 12.07 -1.95
N CYS A 447 16.93 11.71 -3.01
CA CYS A 447 18.21 11.02 -2.88
C CYS A 447 19.29 11.62 -3.77
N TRP A 448 20.51 11.54 -3.25
CA TRP A 448 21.69 12.07 -3.92
C TRP A 448 21.95 11.21 -5.17
N ASP A 449 21.93 11.83 -6.35
CA ASP A 449 22.14 11.19 -7.67
C ASP A 449 21.09 10.12 -8.05
N CYS A 450 19.82 10.28 -7.66
CA CYS A 450 18.71 9.42 -8.14
C CYS A 450 18.03 10.00 -9.39
N ASP A 451 18.83 10.24 -10.42
CA ASP A 451 18.46 10.69 -11.77
C ASP A 451 18.95 9.70 -12.83
N GLY A 452 19.04 8.42 -12.45
CA GLY A 452 19.50 7.35 -13.31
C GLY A 452 18.49 7.01 -14.41
N THR A 453 18.95 6.31 -15.44
CA THR A 453 18.11 5.98 -16.60
C THR A 453 17.49 4.58 -16.53
N ASN A 454 17.77 3.79 -15.49
CA ASN A 454 17.33 2.41 -15.38
C ASN A 454 15.90 2.32 -14.81
N GLY A 455 14.93 2.78 -15.60
CA GLY A 455 13.52 2.78 -15.22
C GLY A 455 12.80 1.47 -15.49
N THR A 456 11.57 1.40 -15.00
CA THR A 456 10.69 0.23 -15.06
C THR A 456 9.34 0.66 -15.65
N PRO A 457 8.50 -0.28 -16.12
CA PRO A 457 7.17 0.07 -16.61
C PRO A 457 6.18 0.48 -15.49
N ALA A 458 6.51 0.23 -14.22
CA ALA A 458 5.69 0.59 -13.07
C ALA A 458 5.69 2.12 -12.81
N PRO A 459 4.61 2.70 -12.25
CA PRO A 459 3.51 2.03 -11.56
C PRO A 459 2.31 1.65 -12.45
N TYR A 460 1.59 0.61 -12.02
CA TYR A 460 0.32 0.17 -12.61
C TYR A 460 -0.82 0.33 -11.60
N PHE A 461 -2.01 0.73 -12.03
CA PHE A 461 -3.18 0.89 -11.14
C PHE A 461 -4.40 0.13 -11.64
N ASP A 462 -5.12 -0.51 -10.70
CA ASP A 462 -6.39 -1.21 -10.98
C ASP A 462 -7.32 -1.25 -9.73
N ASN A 463 -8.55 -1.76 -9.89
CA ASN A 463 -9.52 -2.07 -8.85
C ASN A 463 -9.77 -0.90 -7.88
N VAL A 464 -9.84 0.32 -8.41
CA VAL A 464 -10.12 1.54 -7.65
C VAL A 464 -11.52 1.43 -7.06
N SER A 465 -11.62 1.74 -5.78
CA SER A 465 -12.85 1.70 -5.01
C SER A 465 -12.93 2.86 -4.05
N LEU A 466 -14.15 3.35 -3.86
CA LEU A 466 -14.46 4.41 -2.91
C LEU A 466 -15.69 4.01 -2.13
N LYS A 467 -15.56 3.99 -0.81
CA LYS A 467 -16.64 3.64 0.12
C LYS A 467 -16.89 4.82 1.05
N VAL A 468 -18.17 5.13 1.29
CA VAL A 468 -18.59 6.14 2.26
C VAL A 468 -19.51 5.53 3.30
N TYR A 469 -19.39 5.98 4.55
CA TYR A 469 -20.09 5.38 5.69
C TYR A 469 -20.23 6.38 6.85
N PRO A 470 -21.16 6.16 7.78
CA PRO A 470 -21.27 7.00 8.98
C PRO A 470 -20.05 6.78 9.90
N THR A 471 -19.50 7.87 10.46
CA THR A 471 -18.41 7.79 11.45
C THR A 471 -18.96 7.51 12.85
N THR A 472 -18.34 6.56 13.55
CA THR A 472 -18.67 6.23 14.95
C THR A 472 -18.12 7.24 15.97
N GLY A 473 -17.22 8.14 15.55
CA GLY A 473 -16.55 9.14 16.38
C GLY A 473 -15.27 9.62 15.70
N PRO A 474 -14.24 10.06 16.46
CA PRO A 474 -12.96 10.44 15.88
C PRO A 474 -12.28 9.23 15.21
N ARG A 475 -11.42 9.51 14.23
CA ARG A 475 -10.60 8.50 13.55
C ARG A 475 -9.37 8.18 14.40
N LEU A 476 -9.16 6.92 14.72
CA LEU A 476 -7.95 6.40 15.36
C LEU A 476 -7.23 5.47 14.39
N VAL A 477 -5.93 5.65 14.22
CA VAL A 477 -5.09 4.80 13.37
C VAL A 477 -3.81 4.43 14.09
N ALA A 478 -3.43 3.17 13.99
CA ALA A 478 -2.12 2.69 14.40
C ALA A 478 -1.58 1.71 13.35
N THR A 479 -0.27 1.75 13.12
CA THR A 479 0.42 0.70 12.38
C THR A 479 0.91 -0.37 13.35
N GLU A 480 0.86 -1.65 12.98
CA GLU A 480 1.30 -2.76 13.83
C GLU A 480 2.73 -2.59 14.38
N ILE A 481 3.67 -2.06 13.59
CA ILE A 481 5.04 -1.79 14.03
C ILE A 481 5.14 -0.69 15.10
N ARG A 482 4.08 0.11 15.28
CA ARG A 482 4.00 1.22 16.23
C ARG A 482 3.27 0.84 17.52
N LEU A 483 2.76 -0.39 17.58
CA LEU A 483 2.10 -0.98 18.72
C LEU A 483 3.09 -1.76 19.59
N ALA A 484 2.66 -2.11 20.80
CA ALA A 484 3.49 -2.82 21.75
C ALA A 484 3.70 -4.26 21.27
N ASN A 485 4.91 -4.79 21.47
CA ASN A 485 5.29 -6.14 21.06
C ASN A 485 5.36 -7.10 22.26
N ASP A 486 5.35 -8.41 22.00
CA ASP A 486 5.72 -9.41 23.01
C ASP A 486 7.16 -9.18 23.50
N GLY A 487 7.44 -9.54 24.77
CA GLY A 487 8.72 -9.20 25.39
C GLY A 487 9.21 -10.18 26.44
N PHE A 488 10.50 -10.09 26.76
CA PHE A 488 11.21 -10.87 27.77
C PHE A 488 11.71 -9.95 28.91
N PRO A 489 12.15 -10.49 30.07
CA PRO A 489 12.64 -9.67 31.16
C PRO A 489 13.73 -8.67 30.75
N ALA A 490 13.59 -7.40 31.13
CA ALA A 490 14.49 -6.31 30.70
C ALA A 490 15.96 -6.54 31.08
N ILE A 491 16.22 -7.37 32.09
CA ILE A 491 17.56 -7.72 32.57
C ILE A 491 18.35 -8.61 31.60
N GLY A 492 17.71 -9.15 30.55
CA GLY A 492 18.36 -10.05 29.58
C GLY A 492 18.62 -11.46 30.12
N ASP A 493 17.93 -11.85 31.19
CA ASP A 493 18.06 -13.14 31.88
C ASP A 493 16.75 -13.44 32.65
N ILE A 494 16.64 -14.63 33.24
CA ILE A 494 15.54 -15.02 34.13
C ILE A 494 16.08 -15.19 35.55
N ASP A 495 15.89 -14.19 36.42
CA ASP A 495 16.34 -14.24 37.81
C ASP A 495 15.29 -14.93 38.70
N LEU A 496 15.45 -16.25 38.88
CA LEU A 496 14.58 -17.05 39.77
C LEU A 496 14.84 -16.78 41.27
N ALA A 497 15.99 -16.20 41.63
CA ALA A 497 16.32 -15.86 43.01
C ALA A 497 15.68 -14.53 43.45
N HIS A 498 15.52 -13.58 42.51
CA HIS A 498 14.88 -12.29 42.72
C HIS A 498 13.76 -12.07 41.70
N LEU A 499 12.62 -12.75 41.91
CA LEU A 499 11.47 -12.71 40.99
C LEU A 499 11.01 -11.29 40.61
N GLY A 500 11.15 -10.30 41.51
CA GLY A 500 10.80 -8.91 41.23
C GLY A 500 11.69 -8.22 40.19
N ALA A 501 12.87 -8.76 39.87
CA ALA A 501 13.77 -8.24 38.83
C ALA A 501 13.32 -8.60 37.40
N ASN A 502 12.41 -9.57 37.26
CA ASN A 502 11.97 -10.09 35.96
C ASN A 502 10.87 -9.22 35.32
N SER A 503 10.98 -7.89 35.39
CA SER A 503 10.01 -7.01 34.73
C SER A 503 10.18 -7.07 33.21
N VAL A 504 9.06 -7.14 32.48
CA VAL A 504 8.99 -7.07 31.02
C VAL A 504 8.57 -5.65 30.63
N ARG A 505 9.25 -5.09 29.62
CA ARG A 505 9.01 -3.72 29.14
C ARG A 505 7.79 -3.65 28.23
N PHE A 506 7.14 -2.48 28.20
CA PHE A 506 6.02 -2.22 27.29
C PHE A 506 6.52 -1.47 26.05
N ASP A 507 7.41 -2.11 25.28
CA ASP A 507 8.09 -1.48 24.16
C ASP A 507 7.33 -1.65 22.83
N MET A 508 7.42 -0.63 21.97
CA MET A 508 7.01 -0.65 20.58
C MET A 508 7.78 -1.70 19.76
N ALA A 509 7.13 -2.26 18.74
CA ALA A 509 7.74 -3.21 17.80
C ALA A 509 8.87 -2.60 16.94
N ALA A 510 8.76 -1.36 16.46
CA ALA A 510 9.80 -0.77 15.61
C ALA A 510 11.09 -0.39 16.37
N ASN A 511 12.24 -0.68 15.76
CA ASN A 511 13.51 -0.04 16.11
C ASN A 511 13.44 1.47 15.82
N ILE A 512 13.80 2.29 16.80
CA ILE A 512 13.86 3.75 16.66
C ILE A 512 15.28 4.28 16.49
N SER A 513 16.29 3.42 16.62
CA SER A 513 17.68 3.80 16.43
C SER A 513 17.98 4.09 14.96
N ALA A 514 18.70 5.18 14.70
CA ALA A 514 19.20 5.45 13.36
C ALA A 514 20.16 4.34 12.89
N ARG A 515 20.07 3.96 11.61
CA ARG A 515 20.91 2.90 11.02
C ARG A 515 22.42 3.11 11.27
N THR A 516 22.86 4.37 11.27
CA THR A 516 24.26 4.76 11.53
C THR A 516 24.74 4.45 12.95
N HIS A 517 23.83 4.25 13.90
CA HIS A 517 24.18 3.88 15.27
C HIS A 517 24.53 2.39 15.40
N MET A 518 24.12 1.55 14.43
CA MET A 518 24.34 0.10 14.45
C MET A 518 23.84 -0.57 15.75
N ARG A 519 22.62 -0.22 16.14
CA ARG A 519 21.93 -0.81 17.30
C ARG A 519 20.46 -1.05 16.98
N ASN A 520 19.89 -2.04 17.66
CA ASN A 520 18.47 -2.30 17.66
C ASN A 520 17.90 -1.82 19.01
N ASP A 521 17.30 -0.63 19.00
CA ASP A 521 16.70 -0.01 20.17
C ASP A 521 15.19 0.10 19.92
N PRO A 522 14.37 -0.83 20.45
CA PRO A 522 12.92 -0.69 20.44
C PRO A 522 12.48 0.64 21.05
N GLY A 523 11.45 1.25 20.46
CA GLY A 523 10.90 2.47 21.05
C GLY A 523 10.17 2.18 22.36
N ASP A 524 10.46 2.98 23.38
CA ASP A 524 9.84 2.88 24.71
C ASP A 524 8.32 3.13 24.68
N SER A 525 7.90 4.23 24.04
CA SER A 525 6.48 4.56 23.91
C SER A 525 5.91 4.11 22.57
N ILE A 526 4.66 3.64 22.61
CA ILE A 526 3.83 3.39 21.42
C ILE A 526 3.06 4.65 21.04
N TRP A 527 2.51 4.71 19.82
CA TRP A 527 1.69 5.85 19.41
C TRP A 527 0.59 5.51 18.42
N ILE A 528 -0.45 6.35 18.42
CA ILE A 528 -1.53 6.33 17.45
C ILE A 528 -1.73 7.74 16.88
N ASP A 529 -2.32 7.82 15.69
CA ASP A 529 -2.88 9.05 15.16
C ASP A 529 -4.38 9.10 15.47
N ALA A 530 -4.84 10.18 16.11
CA ALA A 530 -6.22 10.43 16.47
C ALA A 530 -6.70 11.76 15.90
N THR A 531 -7.58 11.71 14.90
CA THR A 531 -8.10 12.89 14.19
C THR A 531 -9.57 13.09 14.52
N PRO A 532 -9.99 14.28 15.01
CA PRO A 532 -11.41 14.56 15.22
C PRO A 532 -12.17 14.58 13.90
N ARG A 533 -13.48 14.29 13.94
CA ARG A 533 -14.38 14.54 12.81
C ARG A 533 -14.26 16.02 12.38
N SER A 534 -14.40 16.25 11.07
CA SER A 534 -14.20 17.58 10.45
C SER A 534 -14.96 18.70 11.19
N GLY A 535 -14.25 19.78 11.54
CA GLY A 535 -14.78 20.91 12.33
C GLY A 535 -14.91 20.64 13.84
N GLY A 536 -14.45 19.48 14.33
CA GLY A 536 -14.52 19.09 15.73
C GLY A 536 -13.25 19.33 16.54
N THR A 537 -13.39 19.25 17.87
CA THR A 537 -12.29 19.21 18.82
C THR A 537 -12.16 17.83 19.44
N LEU A 538 -10.94 17.41 19.76
CA LEU A 538 -10.65 16.10 20.35
C LEU A 538 -10.34 16.24 21.85
N ASP A 539 -10.98 15.43 22.69
CA ASP A 539 -10.53 15.19 24.07
C ASP A 539 -9.22 14.40 24.07
N MET A 540 -8.42 14.51 25.13
CA MET A 540 -7.17 13.74 25.22
C MET A 540 -7.44 12.22 25.10
N PRO A 541 -6.87 11.54 24.09
CA PRO A 541 -7.03 10.10 23.92
C PRO A 541 -6.54 9.30 25.14
N GLN A 542 -7.12 8.12 25.33
CA GLN A 542 -6.89 7.26 26.49
C GLN A 542 -6.52 5.85 26.06
N LEU A 543 -5.55 5.24 26.75
CA LEU A 543 -5.25 3.81 26.67
C LEU A 543 -5.89 3.10 27.86
N HIS A 544 -6.71 2.11 27.56
CA HIS A 544 -7.29 1.18 28.51
C HIS A 544 -6.55 -0.14 28.43
N TRP A 545 -6.34 -0.78 29.58
CA TRP A 545 -5.62 -2.06 29.63
C TRP A 545 -6.26 -3.02 30.62
N THR A 546 -6.03 -4.32 30.44
CA THR A 546 -6.41 -5.36 31.40
C THR A 546 -5.48 -6.56 31.24
N PHE A 547 -5.23 -7.30 32.31
CA PHE A 547 -4.60 -8.62 32.19
C PHE A 547 -5.67 -9.64 31.78
N ALA A 548 -5.53 -10.21 30.58
CA ALA A 548 -6.30 -11.38 30.17
C ALA A 548 -5.80 -12.62 30.93
N VAL A 549 -4.48 -12.70 31.14
CA VAL A 549 -3.83 -13.61 32.10
C VAL A 549 -2.92 -12.78 32.99
N GLN A 550 -3.10 -12.90 34.31
CA GLN A 550 -2.17 -12.34 35.30
C GLN A 550 -1.49 -13.51 36.01
N ASN A 551 -0.17 -13.53 35.99
CA ASN A 551 0.61 -14.53 36.68
C ASN A 551 0.68 -14.20 38.19
N PRO A 552 0.08 -15.03 39.05
CA PRO A 552 0.03 -14.77 40.49
C PRO A 552 1.40 -14.91 41.18
N LEU A 553 2.39 -15.53 40.52
CA LEU A 553 3.76 -15.64 41.06
C LEU A 553 4.37 -14.27 41.35
N PHE A 554 4.00 -13.26 40.56
CA PHE A 554 4.62 -11.93 40.61
C PHE A 554 3.77 -10.88 41.34
N ASP A 555 2.60 -11.25 41.87
CA ASP A 555 1.67 -10.30 42.51
C ASP A 555 2.28 -9.49 43.65
N ALA A 556 3.22 -10.09 44.41
CA ALA A 556 3.91 -9.41 45.50
C ALA A 556 4.85 -8.28 45.05
N TYR A 557 5.22 -8.25 43.76
CA TYR A 557 6.13 -7.28 43.15
C TYR A 557 5.40 -6.30 42.23
N ARG A 558 4.09 -6.46 42.07
CA ARG A 558 3.30 -5.75 41.06
C ARG A 558 2.87 -4.36 41.54
N ALA A 559 3.15 -3.35 40.73
CA ALA A 559 2.70 -1.97 40.87
C ALA A 559 1.93 -1.56 39.62
N LEU A 560 0.66 -1.19 39.79
CA LEU A 560 -0.23 -0.89 38.68
C LEU A 560 -0.39 0.63 38.49
N PRO A 561 -0.31 1.15 37.25
CA PRO A 561 -0.62 2.54 36.97
C PRO A 561 -2.14 2.79 37.07
N SER A 562 -2.55 4.04 36.89
CA SER A 562 -3.96 4.35 36.67
C SER A 562 -4.48 3.65 35.42
N ASN A 563 -5.78 3.36 35.41
CA ASN A 563 -6.48 2.82 34.25
C ASN A 563 -7.82 3.57 34.09
N PRO A 564 -8.05 4.29 32.99
CA PRO A 564 -7.18 4.44 31.82
C PRO A 564 -5.92 5.29 32.06
N VAL A 565 -4.99 5.22 31.11
CA VAL A 565 -3.81 6.10 30.98
C VAL A 565 -4.09 7.15 29.92
N ALA A 566 -3.96 8.43 30.28
CA ALA A 566 -4.09 9.53 29.32
C ALA A 566 -2.86 9.62 28.40
N ALA A 567 -3.09 9.93 27.13
CA ALA A 567 -2.04 10.16 26.14
C ALA A 567 -1.08 11.29 26.53
N ARG A 568 0.10 11.27 25.90
CA ARG A 568 1.03 12.39 25.85
C ARG A 568 1.11 12.94 24.42
N LEU A 569 1.32 14.24 24.28
CA LEU A 569 1.52 14.87 22.98
C LEU A 569 2.87 14.43 22.37
N THR A 570 2.89 14.24 21.06
CA THR A 570 4.10 13.92 20.30
C THR A 570 4.77 15.19 19.78
N TYR A 571 6.10 15.23 19.85
CA TYR A 571 6.91 16.34 19.36
C TYR A 571 7.97 15.82 18.38
N SER A 572 8.27 16.62 17.36
CA SER A 572 9.39 16.39 16.45
C SER A 572 10.73 16.62 17.16
N ALA A 573 11.83 16.23 16.51
CA ALA A 573 13.17 16.53 17.00
C ALA A 573 13.45 18.04 17.14
N SER A 574 12.74 18.89 16.39
CA SER A 574 12.82 20.36 16.50
C SER A 574 11.94 20.94 17.62
N GLY A 575 11.20 20.10 18.34
CA GLY A 575 10.29 20.49 19.42
C GLY A 575 8.91 20.96 18.94
N ALA A 576 8.61 20.87 17.64
CA ALA A 576 7.28 21.18 17.12
C ALA A 576 6.31 20.03 17.44
N GLN A 577 5.11 20.35 17.91
CA GLN A 577 4.09 19.33 18.13
C GLN A 577 3.69 18.69 16.80
N VAL A 578 3.66 17.36 16.76
CA VAL A 578 3.10 16.61 15.62
C VAL A 578 1.59 16.57 15.82
N ALA A 579 0.86 17.23 14.92
CA ALA A 579 -0.61 17.30 15.01
C ALA A 579 -1.23 15.91 14.99
N ASN A 580 -2.28 15.71 15.80
CA ASN A 580 -3.07 14.47 15.89
C ASN A 580 -2.30 13.20 16.29
N ARG A 581 -1.01 13.27 16.64
CA ARG A 581 -0.24 12.11 17.12
C ARG A 581 -0.12 12.10 18.64
N TYR A 582 -0.37 10.93 19.21
CA TYR A 582 -0.47 10.74 20.65
C TYR A 582 0.35 9.51 21.09
N ASN A 583 1.26 9.74 22.03
CA ASN A 583 2.11 8.70 22.61
C ASN A 583 1.45 8.10 23.86
N PHE A 584 1.62 6.79 24.05
CA PHE A 584 1.19 6.07 25.23
C PHE A 584 2.32 5.19 25.76
N ASP A 585 2.26 4.94 27.06
CA ASP A 585 3.30 4.22 27.77
C ASP A 585 2.70 3.56 29.02
N LEU A 586 3.28 2.44 29.43
CA LEU A 586 2.98 1.71 30.66
C LEU A 586 4.27 1.44 31.42
N PRO A 587 4.26 1.32 32.76
CA PRO A 587 5.48 1.12 33.52
C PRO A 587 6.31 -0.09 33.07
N ASP A 588 7.54 0.19 32.63
CA ASP A 588 8.55 -0.82 32.27
C ASP A 588 9.05 -1.69 33.43
N THR A 589 8.76 -1.30 34.65
CA THR A 589 9.20 -2.00 35.85
C THR A 589 8.04 -2.20 36.79
N GLY A 590 7.89 -3.44 37.27
CA GLY A 590 6.89 -3.79 38.26
C GLY A 590 5.47 -3.93 37.72
N MET A 591 5.21 -3.77 36.41
CA MET A 591 3.87 -3.97 35.87
C MET A 591 3.70 -5.33 35.19
N ILE A 592 4.49 -5.63 34.15
CA ILE A 592 4.36 -6.85 33.34
C ILE A 592 5.48 -7.81 33.73
N PHE A 593 5.16 -9.09 33.87
CA PHE A 593 6.08 -10.16 34.26
C PHE A 593 5.90 -11.39 33.36
N PRO A 594 6.88 -12.31 33.35
CA PRO A 594 6.78 -13.63 32.73
C PRO A 594 5.44 -14.33 33.01
N GLY A 595 4.76 -14.82 31.99
CA GLY A 595 3.44 -15.47 32.04
C GLY A 595 2.22 -14.54 32.06
N ASP A 596 2.40 -13.22 32.08
CA ASP A 596 1.29 -12.29 31.90
C ASP A 596 0.87 -12.20 30.42
N VAL A 597 -0.42 -11.99 30.18
CA VAL A 597 -0.98 -11.59 28.89
C VAL A 597 -1.81 -10.33 29.11
N LEU A 598 -1.33 -9.20 28.62
CA LEU A 598 -1.98 -7.90 28.69
C LEU A 598 -2.78 -7.65 27.40
N HIS A 599 -4.05 -7.26 27.51
CA HIS A 599 -4.82 -6.70 26.40
C HIS A 599 -4.94 -5.19 26.61
N TYR A 600 -4.87 -4.39 25.54
CA TYR A 600 -5.09 -2.95 25.61
C TYR A 600 -5.91 -2.42 24.43
N TYR A 601 -6.60 -1.30 24.61
CA TYR A 601 -7.27 -0.58 23.52
C TYR A 601 -7.18 0.92 23.74
N PHE A 602 -7.34 1.69 22.67
CA PHE A 602 -7.42 3.15 22.73
C PHE A 602 -8.85 3.62 22.62
N ALA A 603 -9.19 4.71 23.31
CA ALA A 603 -10.45 5.42 23.17
C ALA A 603 -10.18 6.91 22.99
N ALA A 604 -10.92 7.54 22.08
CA ALA A 604 -10.93 9.00 21.96
C ALA A 604 -12.35 9.51 21.71
N THR A 605 -12.60 10.72 22.21
CA THR A 605 -13.89 11.39 22.12
C THR A 605 -13.71 12.71 21.40
N ASP A 606 -14.61 13.02 20.47
CA ASP A 606 -14.65 14.32 19.80
C ASP A 606 -15.99 15.02 19.94
N HIS A 607 -15.97 16.32 19.69
CA HIS A 607 -17.14 17.20 19.77
C HIS A 607 -17.27 17.99 18.47
N VAL A 608 -18.36 17.76 17.73
CA VAL A 608 -18.67 18.47 16.48
C VAL A 608 -20.06 19.08 16.59
N ALA A 609 -20.17 20.41 16.51
CA ALA A 609 -21.47 21.11 16.49
C ALA A 609 -22.47 20.68 17.60
N GLY A 610 -21.97 20.32 18.80
CA GLY A 610 -22.78 19.83 19.92
C GLY A 610 -23.02 18.32 19.97
N ASP A 611 -22.59 17.57 18.95
CA ASP A 611 -22.61 16.11 18.92
C ASP A 611 -21.30 15.52 19.44
N THR A 612 -21.38 14.71 20.48
CA THR A 612 -20.23 14.07 21.15
C THR A 612 -20.20 12.59 20.83
N ARG A 613 -19.09 12.11 20.27
CA ARG A 613 -18.94 10.69 19.90
C ARG A 613 -17.60 10.13 20.36
N THR A 614 -17.58 8.84 20.67
CA THR A 614 -16.39 8.12 21.12
C THR A 614 -16.11 6.96 20.18
N ALA A 615 -14.86 6.82 19.77
CA ALA A 615 -14.38 5.69 18.98
C ALA A 615 -13.31 4.91 19.75
N THR A 616 -13.18 3.61 19.46
CA THR A 616 -12.15 2.74 20.04
C THR A 616 -11.27 2.10 18.98
N LEU A 617 -10.02 1.79 19.33
CA LEU A 617 -9.07 1.05 18.51
C LEU A 617 -8.47 -0.08 19.37
N PRO A 618 -8.75 -1.37 19.06
CA PRO A 618 -9.54 -1.88 17.95
C PRO A 618 -11.04 -1.49 18.06
N GLY A 619 -11.74 -1.50 16.93
CA GLY A 619 -13.16 -1.13 16.86
C GLY A 619 -14.10 -2.11 17.57
N ASP A 620 -13.72 -3.40 17.68
CA ASP A 620 -14.45 -4.40 18.47
C ASP A 620 -13.66 -4.74 19.75
N ILE A 621 -14.27 -4.44 20.90
CA ILE A 621 -13.72 -4.72 22.24
C ILE A 621 -14.53 -5.78 22.99
N SER A 622 -15.43 -6.51 22.32
CA SER A 622 -16.33 -7.49 22.96
C SER A 622 -15.60 -8.65 23.65
N GLN A 623 -14.39 -8.96 23.20
CA GLN A 623 -13.50 -10.00 23.76
C GLN A 623 -12.35 -9.42 24.61
N PHE A 624 -12.41 -8.14 24.98
CA PHE A 624 -11.38 -7.51 25.81
C PHE A 624 -11.26 -8.23 27.17
N GLY A 625 -10.03 -8.65 27.52
CA GLY A 625 -9.73 -9.46 28.70
C GLY A 625 -10.02 -10.96 28.58
N ASN A 626 -10.43 -11.47 27.42
CA ASN A 626 -10.61 -12.91 27.21
C ASN A 626 -9.25 -13.57 26.87
N PRO A 627 -8.74 -14.53 27.67
CA PRO A 627 -7.43 -15.13 27.47
C PRO A 627 -7.36 -16.14 26.32
N GLN A 628 -8.50 -16.51 25.71
CA GLN A 628 -8.50 -17.48 24.62
C GLN A 628 -7.87 -16.87 23.36
N ALA A 629 -6.93 -17.62 22.77
CA ALA A 629 -6.22 -17.22 21.55
C ALA A 629 -7.20 -16.85 20.42
N LEU A 630 -6.83 -15.83 19.64
CA LEU A 630 -7.55 -15.32 18.46
C LEU A 630 -8.92 -14.69 18.72
N LEU A 631 -9.44 -14.68 19.95
CA LEU A 631 -10.72 -14.00 20.24
C LEU A 631 -10.57 -12.49 20.35
N TYR A 632 -9.47 -12.02 20.95
CA TYR A 632 -9.09 -10.62 20.95
C TYR A 632 -8.00 -10.36 19.89
N PRO A 633 -8.01 -9.22 19.19
CA PRO A 633 -7.00 -8.91 18.19
C PRO A 633 -5.57 -8.95 18.76
N GLY A 634 -4.74 -9.86 18.23
CA GLY A 634 -3.38 -10.10 18.75
C GLY A 634 -2.46 -8.89 18.70
N ALA A 635 -2.62 -8.00 17.71
CA ALA A 635 -1.85 -6.75 17.61
C ALA A 635 -2.02 -5.81 18.82
N PHE A 636 -3.06 -6.03 19.62
CA PHE A 636 -3.39 -5.26 20.83
C PHE A 636 -3.20 -6.10 22.10
N SER A 637 -2.38 -7.14 22.02
CA SER A 637 -1.98 -8.00 23.12
C SER A 637 -0.46 -7.96 23.32
N VAL A 638 -0.01 -8.10 24.57
CA VAL A 638 1.40 -8.24 24.93
C VAL A 638 1.56 -9.42 25.88
N SER A 639 2.46 -10.32 25.53
CA SER A 639 2.84 -11.49 26.32
C SER A 639 4.16 -11.22 27.01
N GLY A 640 4.20 -11.42 28.33
CA GLY A 640 5.44 -11.51 29.07
C GLY A 640 5.99 -12.93 28.95
N LEU A 641 7.08 -13.12 28.21
CA LEU A 641 7.70 -14.42 27.99
C LEU A 641 8.94 -14.61 28.88
N PRO A 642 9.27 -15.84 29.28
CA PRO A 642 8.48 -17.08 29.11
C PRO A 642 7.34 -17.21 30.13
N SER A 643 6.42 -18.17 29.96
CA SER A 643 5.33 -18.40 30.92
C SER A 643 5.77 -19.17 32.19
N ILE A 644 6.56 -18.51 33.05
CA ILE A 644 7.08 -19.09 34.32
C ILE A 644 5.95 -19.35 35.31
N ARG A 645 5.79 -20.59 35.78
CA ARG A 645 4.67 -20.99 36.65
C ARG A 645 4.99 -21.01 38.13
N ASN A 646 6.27 -21.11 38.48
CA ASN A 646 6.71 -21.15 39.87
C ASN A 646 8.16 -20.69 40.03
N ALA A 647 8.57 -20.50 41.29
CA ALA A 647 9.91 -20.04 41.64
C ALA A 647 11.03 -21.05 41.31
N ALA A 648 10.72 -22.27 40.87
CA ALA A 648 11.71 -23.22 40.37
C ALA A 648 12.02 -23.01 38.87
N GLY A 649 11.26 -22.17 38.18
CA GLY A 649 11.44 -21.88 36.76
C GLY A 649 10.63 -22.80 35.83
N ASP A 650 9.65 -23.56 36.33
CA ASP A 650 8.83 -24.41 35.47
C ASP A 650 8.10 -23.55 34.42
N GLN A 651 8.25 -23.88 33.14
CA GLN A 651 7.69 -23.16 32.00
C GLN A 651 7.33 -24.13 30.86
N PRO A 652 6.63 -23.69 29.80
CA PRO A 652 6.53 -24.47 28.57
C PRO A 652 7.91 -24.77 27.97
N GLU A 653 8.07 -25.99 27.44
CA GLU A 653 9.29 -26.40 26.73
C GLU A 653 9.29 -25.94 25.26
N VAL A 654 8.12 -25.55 24.73
CA VAL A 654 7.93 -25.19 23.31
C VAL A 654 7.66 -23.69 23.14
N LEU A 655 8.39 -23.06 22.22
CA LEU A 655 8.07 -21.72 21.71
C LEU A 655 7.51 -21.82 20.29
N PHE A 656 6.30 -21.32 20.06
CA PHE A 656 5.77 -21.09 18.72
C PHE A 656 6.09 -19.65 18.29
N TRP A 657 7.00 -19.51 17.36
CA TRP A 657 7.31 -18.23 16.73
C TRP A 657 6.50 -18.08 15.44
N ASN A 658 5.52 -17.17 15.50
CA ASN A 658 4.75 -16.74 14.34
C ASN A 658 5.41 -15.51 13.72
N ASP A 659 6.28 -15.76 12.75
CA ASP A 659 7.00 -14.73 11.99
C ASP A 659 6.14 -14.18 10.84
N PHE A 660 4.98 -14.78 10.57
CA PHE A 660 3.97 -14.27 9.63
C PHE A 660 3.12 -13.13 10.21
N GLY A 661 3.10 -12.99 11.53
CA GLY A 661 2.33 -11.98 12.25
C GLY A 661 0.82 -12.14 12.08
N PHE A 662 0.10 -11.01 11.99
CA PHE A 662 -1.37 -10.98 11.95
C PHE A 662 -1.96 -10.90 10.52
N ARG A 663 -1.26 -11.50 9.54
CA ARG A 663 -1.61 -11.46 8.10
C ARG A 663 -2.68 -12.48 7.70
N GLY A 664 -3.12 -13.35 8.62
CA GLY A 664 -4.10 -14.41 8.37
C GLY A 664 -3.49 -15.80 8.49
N GLY A 665 -4.30 -16.86 8.41
CA GLY A 665 -3.82 -18.26 8.45
C GLY A 665 -3.32 -18.77 9.82
N GLN A 666 -3.07 -17.91 10.80
CA GLN A 666 -2.69 -18.30 12.17
C GLN A 666 -3.73 -19.18 12.88
N ASP A 667 -5.01 -19.07 12.52
CA ASP A 667 -6.10 -19.93 13.02
C ASP A 667 -5.85 -21.40 12.70
N GLU A 668 -5.22 -21.67 11.57
CA GLU A 668 -4.88 -23.00 11.13
C GLU A 668 -3.82 -23.65 12.07
N TRP A 669 -2.84 -22.88 12.56
CA TRP A 669 -1.86 -23.33 13.55
C TRP A 669 -2.48 -23.53 14.94
N HIS A 670 -3.19 -22.52 15.43
CA HIS A 670 -3.82 -22.57 16.76
C HIS A 670 -4.86 -23.69 16.84
N HIS A 671 -5.62 -23.95 15.77
CA HIS A 671 -6.56 -25.07 15.72
C HIS A 671 -5.83 -26.42 15.74
N ALA A 672 -4.72 -26.58 14.99
CA ALA A 672 -3.95 -27.83 15.00
C ALA A 672 -3.41 -28.15 16.42
N LEU A 673 -2.83 -27.15 17.09
CA LEU A 673 -2.34 -27.28 18.47
C LEU A 673 -3.48 -27.56 19.46
N GLN A 674 -4.60 -26.82 19.35
CA GLN A 674 -5.77 -27.04 20.19
C GLN A 674 -6.37 -28.44 19.99
N TYR A 675 -6.38 -28.95 18.75
CA TYR A 675 -6.83 -30.31 18.43
C TYR A 675 -5.93 -31.37 19.07
N ALA A 676 -4.62 -31.11 19.12
CA ALA A 676 -3.66 -31.92 19.87
C ALA A 676 -3.83 -31.81 21.40
N GLY A 677 -4.71 -30.93 21.88
CA GLY A 677 -5.00 -30.72 23.29
C GLY A 677 -4.02 -29.79 23.99
N TRP A 678 -3.26 -29.01 23.23
CA TRP A 678 -2.24 -28.09 23.73
C TRP A 678 -2.82 -26.68 23.94
N TYR A 679 -2.43 -26.04 25.03
CA TYR A 679 -2.90 -24.71 25.42
C TYR A 679 -1.74 -23.73 25.57
N ARG A 680 -1.92 -22.51 25.04
CA ARG A 680 -0.96 -21.40 25.19
C ARG A 680 -0.71 -21.09 26.67
N GLY A 681 0.56 -20.82 27.02
CA GLY A 681 1.04 -20.57 28.38
C GLY A 681 1.12 -21.83 29.26
N VAL A 682 0.62 -22.98 28.78
CA VAL A 682 0.60 -24.27 29.49
C VAL A 682 1.48 -25.32 28.82
N ASP A 683 1.32 -25.52 27.52
CA ASP A 683 2.09 -26.51 26.77
C ASP A 683 3.10 -25.83 25.83
N TYR A 684 2.78 -24.64 25.35
CA TYR A 684 3.64 -23.80 24.51
C TYR A 684 3.44 -22.31 24.79
N ASP A 685 4.46 -21.51 24.52
CA ASP A 685 4.36 -20.05 24.42
C ASP A 685 4.31 -19.59 22.97
N VAL A 686 3.87 -18.34 22.73
CA VAL A 686 3.81 -17.74 21.40
C VAL A 686 4.56 -16.43 21.40
N PHE A 687 5.40 -16.22 20.39
CA PHE A 687 5.98 -14.92 20.05
C PHE A 687 5.51 -14.53 18.66
N ASP A 688 4.74 -13.45 18.57
CA ASP A 688 4.23 -12.92 17.30
C ASP A 688 5.13 -11.76 16.80
N THR A 689 5.56 -11.81 15.55
CA THR A 689 6.29 -10.68 14.94
C THR A 689 5.31 -9.68 14.35
N HIS A 690 5.30 -8.44 14.84
CA HIS A 690 4.38 -7.39 14.41
C HIS A 690 4.83 -6.74 13.08
N GLY A 691 4.01 -6.76 12.03
CA GLY A 691 4.38 -6.20 10.73
C GLY A 691 5.70 -6.77 10.16
N PRO A 692 5.86 -8.10 10.04
CA PRO A 692 7.14 -8.75 9.74
C PRO A 692 7.78 -8.32 8.40
N SER A 693 6.97 -8.03 7.39
CA SER A 693 7.44 -7.55 6.08
C SER A 693 8.16 -6.19 6.12
N SER A 694 8.15 -5.49 7.25
CA SER A 694 8.79 -4.19 7.43
C SER A 694 10.29 -4.23 7.73
N GLY A 695 10.82 -5.39 8.18
CA GLY A 695 12.23 -5.54 8.51
C GLY A 695 12.73 -4.58 9.63
N VAL A 696 11.86 -4.21 10.57
CA VAL A 696 12.16 -3.16 11.57
C VAL A 696 12.90 -3.66 12.81
N GLY A 697 13.52 -4.83 12.77
CA GLY A 697 14.33 -5.34 13.88
C GLY A 697 13.57 -6.05 14.97
N ASN A 698 12.35 -6.53 14.68
CA ASN A 698 11.42 -6.99 15.72
C ASN A 698 11.16 -8.49 15.73
N GLY A 699 11.89 -9.25 14.92
CA GLY A 699 12.03 -10.69 15.06
C GLY A 699 12.59 -11.09 16.43
N LEU A 700 12.56 -12.38 16.73
CA LEU A 700 12.91 -12.92 18.05
C LEU A 700 14.34 -12.55 18.48
N GLY A 701 15.29 -12.51 17.55
CA GLY A 701 16.67 -12.09 17.78
C GLY A 701 16.80 -10.66 18.28
N GLY A 702 15.87 -9.79 17.88
CA GLY A 702 15.84 -8.38 18.31
C GLY A 702 15.23 -8.18 19.69
N ARG A 703 14.65 -9.23 20.29
CA ARG A 703 13.84 -9.15 21.51
C ARG A 703 14.32 -10.05 22.64
N ALA A 704 15.01 -11.13 22.30
CA ALA A 704 15.43 -12.13 23.26
C ALA A 704 16.95 -12.33 23.25
N THR A 705 17.47 -12.71 24.41
CA THR A 705 18.81 -13.24 24.56
C THR A 705 18.76 -14.76 24.70
N ILE A 706 19.92 -15.40 24.51
CA ILE A 706 20.03 -16.85 24.69
C ILE A 706 19.59 -17.32 26.08
N SER A 707 19.94 -16.58 27.14
CA SER A 707 19.60 -16.91 28.53
C SER A 707 18.09 -16.84 28.82
N GLN A 708 17.32 -16.13 27.99
CA GLN A 708 15.87 -16.02 28.17
C GLN A 708 15.10 -17.11 27.43
N ILE A 709 15.72 -17.74 26.42
CA ILE A 709 15.08 -18.78 25.60
C ILE A 709 15.71 -20.17 25.79
N ASP A 710 16.75 -20.31 26.62
CA ASP A 710 17.45 -21.58 26.84
C ASP A 710 16.56 -22.66 27.47
N GLY A 711 15.50 -22.28 28.18
CA GLY A 711 14.52 -23.18 28.76
C GLY A 711 13.52 -23.73 27.72
N TYR A 712 13.43 -23.16 26.52
CA TYR A 712 12.69 -23.78 25.41
C TYR A 712 13.58 -24.82 24.74
N THR A 713 13.19 -26.10 24.78
CA THR A 713 13.88 -27.20 24.09
C THR A 713 13.44 -27.32 22.63
N ASP A 714 12.22 -26.86 22.33
CA ASP A 714 11.60 -27.03 21.04
C ASP A 714 11.06 -25.70 20.52
N MET A 715 11.12 -25.51 19.20
CA MET A 715 10.58 -24.33 18.54
C MET A 715 9.82 -24.69 17.26
N PHE A 716 8.62 -24.13 17.12
CA PHE A 716 7.88 -24.14 15.87
C PHE A 716 7.97 -22.75 15.24
N TYR A 717 8.38 -22.68 13.99
CA TYR A 717 8.59 -21.44 13.24
C TYR A 717 7.77 -21.48 11.95
N THR A 718 7.02 -20.41 11.70
CA THR A 718 6.24 -20.20 10.46
C THR A 718 6.51 -18.81 9.91
N ALA A 719 6.84 -18.74 8.62
CA ALA A 719 6.94 -17.49 7.87
C ALA A 719 5.78 -17.28 6.89
N GLY A 720 4.82 -18.21 6.80
CA GLY A 720 3.71 -18.15 5.85
C GLY A 720 4.23 -17.98 4.41
N ASP A 721 3.69 -16.98 3.72
CA ASP A 721 4.10 -16.56 2.37
C ASP A 721 5.07 -15.37 2.34
N LEU A 722 5.81 -15.11 3.42
CA LEU A 722 6.78 -14.02 3.43
C LEU A 722 7.98 -14.35 2.52
N SER A 723 8.13 -13.55 1.47
CA SER A 723 9.25 -13.62 0.52
C SER A 723 10.50 -12.87 0.96
N THR A 724 10.37 -11.93 1.90
CA THR A 724 11.48 -11.12 2.42
C THR A 724 11.34 -10.87 3.92
N TYR A 725 12.47 -10.54 4.56
CA TYR A 725 12.56 -10.26 5.99
C TYR A 725 12.00 -11.38 6.89
N THR A 726 12.32 -12.63 6.54
CA THR A 726 12.04 -13.79 7.39
C THR A 726 13.05 -13.84 8.55
N LEU A 727 14.05 -14.71 8.51
CA LEU A 727 15.11 -14.73 9.53
C LEU A 727 16.21 -13.70 9.22
N SER A 728 16.33 -12.67 10.07
CA SER A 728 17.33 -11.63 9.92
C SER A 728 18.75 -12.08 10.33
N ASN A 729 19.76 -11.50 9.67
CA ASN A 729 21.18 -11.74 9.94
C ASN A 729 21.85 -10.63 10.78
N GLY A 730 21.06 -9.64 11.25
CA GLY A 730 21.56 -8.49 12.01
C GLY A 730 22.09 -7.35 11.14
N ASP A 731 21.73 -7.29 9.86
CA ASP A 731 22.08 -6.18 8.98
C ASP A 731 21.28 -4.92 9.31
N PHE A 732 21.96 -3.90 9.83
CA PHE A 732 21.34 -2.60 10.16
C PHE A 732 20.83 -1.81 8.95
N ALA A 733 21.18 -2.20 7.72
CA ALA A 733 20.62 -1.61 6.50
C ALA A 733 19.29 -2.26 6.06
N GLY A 734 19.11 -3.54 6.38
CA GLY A 734 17.89 -4.31 6.15
C GLY A 734 17.11 -4.50 7.44
N ASP A 735 17.37 -5.61 8.14
CA ASP A 735 16.75 -5.97 9.42
C ASP A 735 17.81 -6.18 10.54
N PRO A 736 17.81 -5.33 11.59
CA PRO A 736 18.78 -5.39 12.68
C PRO A 736 18.47 -6.43 13.78
N GLY A 737 17.45 -7.27 13.65
CA GLY A 737 17.04 -8.24 14.68
C GLY A 737 18.12 -9.27 15.04
N ASN A 738 18.87 -9.77 14.05
CA ASN A 738 19.85 -10.86 14.20
C ASN A 738 19.29 -12.17 14.75
N ASP A 739 18.20 -12.64 14.15
CA ASP A 739 17.58 -13.93 14.45
C ASP A 739 18.52 -15.12 14.26
N ILE A 740 19.31 -15.10 13.18
CA ILE A 740 20.26 -16.15 12.84
C ILE A 740 21.33 -16.29 13.93
N GLY A 741 21.77 -15.18 14.53
CA GLY A 741 22.71 -15.19 15.66
C GLY A 741 22.11 -15.90 16.87
N LEU A 742 20.87 -15.56 17.23
CA LEU A 742 20.15 -16.15 18.35
C LEU A 742 19.89 -17.66 18.15
N LEU A 743 19.34 -18.04 16.99
CA LEU A 743 19.05 -19.46 16.67
C LEU A 743 20.33 -20.31 16.62
N ASN A 744 21.43 -19.79 16.09
CA ASN A 744 22.71 -20.50 16.12
C ASN A 744 23.22 -20.74 17.55
N ALA A 745 23.09 -19.74 18.44
CA ALA A 745 23.45 -19.89 19.84
C ALA A 745 22.56 -20.91 20.54
N TRP A 746 21.25 -20.87 20.28
CA TRP A 746 20.26 -21.79 20.85
C TRP A 746 20.48 -23.23 20.41
N LEU A 747 20.59 -23.50 19.11
CA LEU A 747 20.94 -24.83 18.58
C LEU A 747 22.29 -25.31 19.12
N GLY A 748 23.23 -24.38 19.38
CA GLY A 748 24.54 -24.64 19.96
C GLY A 748 24.53 -25.18 21.39
N LEU A 749 23.44 -25.01 22.14
CA LEU A 749 23.26 -25.63 23.47
C LEU A 749 23.12 -27.16 23.38
N GLY A 750 22.75 -27.68 22.20
CA GLY A 750 22.48 -29.10 21.98
C GLY A 750 21.11 -29.54 22.51
N GLY A 751 20.59 -30.63 21.96
CA GLY A 751 19.30 -31.21 22.40
C GLY A 751 18.12 -30.29 22.08
N ARG A 752 18.19 -29.58 20.96
CA ARG A 752 17.18 -28.62 20.51
C ARG A 752 16.46 -29.11 19.28
N ASP A 753 15.18 -28.85 19.22
CA ASP A 753 14.31 -29.30 18.14
C ASP A 753 13.62 -28.13 17.46
N LEU A 754 13.79 -28.01 16.15
CA LEU A 754 13.30 -26.88 15.38
C LEU A 754 12.47 -27.37 14.19
N PHE A 755 11.20 -26.98 14.14
CA PHE A 755 10.35 -27.17 12.97
C PHE A 755 10.17 -25.84 12.24
N MET A 756 10.58 -25.78 10.97
CA MET A 756 10.54 -24.58 10.15
C MET A 756 9.71 -24.80 8.90
N THR A 757 8.88 -23.82 8.56
CA THR A 757 7.99 -23.89 7.40
C THR A 757 7.68 -22.48 6.91
N GLY A 758 7.53 -22.34 5.60
CA GLY A 758 7.34 -21.07 4.89
C GLY A 758 7.59 -21.29 3.41
N ASP A 759 6.86 -20.58 2.55
CA ASP A 759 6.90 -20.81 1.10
C ASP A 759 8.22 -20.34 0.47
N ASP A 760 8.73 -19.18 0.89
CA ASP A 760 9.93 -18.54 0.31
C ASP A 760 11.10 -18.45 1.33
N LEU A 761 11.05 -19.26 2.38
CA LEU A 761 12.01 -19.20 3.48
C LEU A 761 13.45 -19.46 3.01
N ALA A 762 13.66 -20.42 2.12
CA ALA A 762 14.96 -20.75 1.57
C ALA A 762 15.46 -19.66 0.60
N GLN A 763 14.62 -19.11 -0.28
CA GLN A 763 15.00 -17.98 -1.13
C GLN A 763 15.41 -16.77 -0.29
N SER A 764 14.58 -16.38 0.68
CA SER A 764 14.86 -15.27 1.58
C SER A 764 16.21 -15.44 2.29
N LEU A 765 16.46 -16.62 2.88
CA LEU A 765 17.75 -16.92 3.52
C LEU A 765 18.93 -16.95 2.53
N TYR A 766 18.72 -17.45 1.32
CA TYR A 766 19.77 -17.54 0.31
C TYR A 766 20.20 -16.15 -0.19
N THR A 767 19.26 -15.20 -0.28
CA THR A 767 19.49 -13.82 -0.75
C THR A 767 19.92 -12.87 0.37
N SER A 768 19.61 -13.18 1.64
CA SER A 768 19.92 -12.38 2.84
C SER A 768 21.39 -12.44 3.31
N GLY A 769 22.33 -12.68 2.40
CA GLY A 769 23.78 -12.63 2.68
C GLY A 769 24.39 -13.94 3.22
N SER A 770 25.72 -13.92 3.44
CA SER A 770 26.50 -15.15 3.68
C SER A 770 26.17 -15.86 4.98
N ALA A 771 25.81 -15.14 6.04
CA ALA A 771 25.44 -15.73 7.32
C ALA A 771 24.11 -16.50 7.23
N ALA A 772 23.12 -15.92 6.56
CA ALA A 772 21.82 -16.55 6.30
C ALA A 772 21.96 -17.77 5.40
N ARG A 773 22.72 -17.67 4.31
CA ARG A 773 23.02 -18.81 3.45
C ARG A 773 23.75 -19.93 4.19
N THR A 774 24.70 -19.59 5.07
CA THR A 774 25.37 -20.59 5.92
C THR A 774 24.37 -21.27 6.84
N PHE A 775 23.44 -20.53 7.46
CA PHE A 775 22.39 -21.12 8.29
C PHE A 775 21.50 -22.09 7.49
N LEU A 776 21.06 -21.70 6.30
CA LEU A 776 20.27 -22.54 5.39
C LEU A 776 21.01 -23.86 5.05
N GLU A 777 22.26 -23.76 4.60
CA GLU A 777 23.03 -24.92 4.12
C GLU A 777 23.55 -25.82 5.25
N THR A 778 23.87 -25.23 6.41
CA THR A 778 24.46 -25.98 7.52
C THR A 778 23.42 -26.40 8.54
N ARG A 779 22.62 -25.49 9.08
CA ARG A 779 21.66 -25.77 10.17
C ARG A 779 20.38 -26.43 9.66
N MET A 780 19.75 -25.86 8.63
CA MET A 780 18.56 -26.47 8.00
C MET A 780 18.95 -27.64 7.09
N GLY A 781 20.17 -27.60 6.53
CA GLY A 781 20.65 -28.62 5.61
C GLY A 781 19.90 -28.61 4.28
N LEU A 782 19.64 -27.41 3.76
CA LEU A 782 18.95 -27.19 2.49
C LEU A 782 19.92 -26.56 1.48
N SER A 783 19.84 -26.98 0.22
CA SER A 783 20.38 -26.23 -0.90
C SER A 783 19.20 -25.64 -1.67
N TYR A 784 19.18 -24.32 -1.76
CA TYR A 784 18.25 -23.59 -2.62
C TYR A 784 18.61 -23.83 -4.09
N ILE A 785 17.59 -24.06 -4.92
CA ILE A 785 17.73 -24.26 -6.37
C ILE A 785 17.00 -23.14 -7.12
N ASP A 786 15.76 -22.88 -6.74
CA ASP A 786 14.83 -22.00 -7.47
C ASP A 786 13.76 -21.47 -6.52
N GLY A 787 13.19 -20.31 -6.82
CA GLY A 787 12.12 -19.68 -6.02
C GLY A 787 10.77 -20.33 -6.26
N ASP A 788 10.60 -20.97 -7.43
CA ASP A 788 9.33 -21.59 -7.81
C ASP A 788 9.52 -23.09 -8.12
N ILE A 789 8.89 -23.95 -7.32
CA ILE A 789 8.88 -25.39 -7.56
C ILE A 789 8.24 -25.78 -8.88
N ARG A 790 7.30 -25.00 -9.42
CA ARG A 790 6.46 -25.39 -10.57
C ARG A 790 7.30 -25.55 -11.83
N ASP A 791 8.29 -24.70 -12.00
CA ASP A 791 9.30 -24.78 -13.07
C ASP A 791 10.01 -26.15 -13.10
N ASN A 792 10.08 -26.76 -11.92
CA ASN A 792 10.82 -27.97 -11.65
C ASN A 792 9.92 -29.23 -11.56
N ILE A 793 8.60 -29.07 -11.45
CA ILE A 793 7.63 -30.18 -11.29
C ILE A 793 6.53 -30.22 -12.36
N ALA A 794 6.86 -29.76 -13.57
CA ALA A 794 5.96 -29.74 -14.73
C ALA A 794 4.70 -28.87 -14.53
N GLY A 795 4.85 -27.72 -13.87
CA GLY A 795 3.80 -26.71 -13.74
C GLY A 795 2.67 -27.08 -12.77
N GLN A 796 2.91 -28.00 -11.83
CA GLN A 796 1.88 -28.39 -10.86
C GLN A 796 1.67 -27.28 -9.82
N VAL A 797 0.52 -26.60 -9.90
CA VAL A 797 0.09 -25.56 -8.93
C VAL A 797 -0.50 -26.11 -7.63
N ALA A 798 -0.74 -27.41 -7.54
CA ALA A 798 -1.26 -28.06 -6.34
C ALA A 798 -0.66 -29.47 -6.23
N PRO A 799 0.67 -29.59 -6.10
CA PRO A 799 1.32 -30.86 -6.23
C PRO A 799 0.98 -31.79 -5.07
N LEU A 800 0.84 -33.07 -5.39
CA LEU A 800 0.75 -34.13 -4.38
C LEU A 800 2.14 -34.37 -3.80
N VAL A 801 2.27 -34.12 -2.51
CA VAL A 801 3.44 -34.47 -1.73
C VAL A 801 3.25 -35.87 -1.15
N VAL A 802 4.27 -36.71 -1.29
CA VAL A 802 4.29 -38.08 -0.79
C VAL A 802 5.48 -38.25 0.13
N ARG A 803 5.28 -38.93 1.26
CA ARG A 803 6.39 -39.26 2.17
C ARG A 803 7.34 -40.26 1.51
N VAL A 804 8.63 -40.14 1.82
CA VAL A 804 9.61 -41.17 1.42
C VAL A 804 9.47 -42.45 2.26
N GLU A 805 9.89 -43.58 1.70
CA GLU A 805 9.95 -44.84 2.46
C GLU A 805 10.93 -44.73 3.63
N GLY A 806 10.56 -45.26 4.80
CA GLY A 806 11.40 -45.21 6.00
C GLY A 806 11.45 -43.84 6.68
N ASN A 807 10.58 -42.90 6.31
CA ASN A 807 10.51 -41.58 6.93
C ASN A 807 10.31 -41.69 8.47
N PRO A 808 11.25 -41.17 9.28
CA PRO A 808 11.20 -41.28 10.74
C PRO A 808 10.25 -40.26 11.41
N VAL A 809 9.83 -39.22 10.69
CA VAL A 809 9.00 -38.12 11.18
C VAL A 809 7.54 -38.33 10.80
N PHE A 810 7.21 -38.37 9.50
CA PHE A 810 5.83 -38.47 8.99
C PHE A 810 5.32 -39.91 8.99
N THR A 811 5.10 -40.44 10.18
CA THR A 811 4.72 -41.84 10.42
C THR A 811 3.29 -42.17 10.01
N THR A 812 2.37 -41.19 10.07
CA THR A 812 0.95 -41.36 9.73
C THR A 812 0.49 -40.49 8.57
N ALA A 813 1.12 -39.35 8.32
CA ALA A 813 0.87 -38.53 7.14
C ALA A 813 1.52 -39.17 5.90
N GLY A 814 0.73 -39.96 5.15
CA GLY A 814 1.19 -40.66 3.95
C GLY A 814 1.39 -39.76 2.73
N ALA A 815 0.50 -38.78 2.55
CA ALA A 815 0.53 -37.82 1.46
C ALA A 815 -0.34 -36.59 1.78
N TRP A 816 -0.07 -35.46 1.14
CA TRP A 816 -0.82 -34.21 1.27
C TRP A 816 -0.73 -33.36 0.01
N ILE A 817 -1.58 -32.34 -0.10
CA ILE A 817 -1.46 -31.35 -1.18
C ILE A 817 -0.84 -30.08 -0.61
N ALA A 818 0.22 -29.60 -1.26
CA ALA A 818 0.80 -28.28 -1.00
C ALA A 818 0.15 -27.26 -1.95
N TYR A 819 -0.31 -26.13 -1.43
CA TYR A 819 -0.99 -25.09 -2.23
C TYR A 819 -0.24 -23.77 -2.29
N GLY A 820 0.88 -23.55 -1.60
CA GLY A 820 1.49 -22.22 -1.48
C GLY A 820 0.52 -21.14 -0.94
N GLY A 821 1.04 -20.02 -0.45
CA GLY A 821 0.24 -18.92 0.06
C GLY A 821 -0.18 -17.92 -1.00
N CYS A 822 0.57 -17.91 -2.10
CA CYS A 822 0.21 -17.22 -3.31
C CYS A 822 -0.99 -17.89 -4.00
N ALA A 823 -2.22 -17.45 -3.76
CA ALA A 823 -3.41 -18.13 -4.26
C ALA A 823 -3.56 -18.18 -5.81
N GLY A 824 -2.84 -17.31 -6.55
CA GLY A 824 -2.88 -17.27 -8.02
C GLY A 824 -1.92 -18.27 -8.68
N ILE A 825 -0.76 -18.46 -8.07
CA ILE A 825 0.37 -19.20 -8.65
C ILE A 825 0.73 -20.43 -7.82
N ASN A 826 0.53 -20.38 -6.50
CA ASN A 826 0.80 -21.44 -5.53
C ASN A 826 2.29 -21.83 -5.51
N ASP A 827 3.17 -20.84 -5.61
CA ASP A 827 4.62 -21.02 -5.57
C ASP A 827 5.14 -21.21 -4.14
N PHE A 828 6.32 -21.80 -4.11
CA PHE A 828 7.17 -22.02 -2.95
C PHE A 828 8.50 -22.62 -3.42
N ASP A 829 9.53 -22.53 -2.57
CA ASP A 829 10.93 -22.80 -2.90
C ASP A 829 11.18 -24.20 -3.49
N THR A 830 12.05 -24.27 -4.49
CA THR A 830 12.72 -25.52 -4.87
C THR A 830 13.95 -25.77 -4.02
N VAL A 831 13.93 -26.83 -3.23
CA VAL A 831 15.08 -27.24 -2.40
C VAL A 831 15.48 -28.70 -2.60
N VAL A 832 16.76 -28.98 -2.34
CA VAL A 832 17.30 -30.33 -2.19
C VAL A 832 18.06 -30.47 -0.86
N PRO A 833 18.12 -31.66 -0.25
CA PRO A 833 18.88 -31.86 0.98
C PRO A 833 20.37 -31.61 0.75
N SER A 834 21.01 -30.93 1.71
CA SER A 834 22.43 -30.63 1.74
C SER A 834 22.99 -30.83 3.16
N GLY A 835 24.31 -30.71 3.34
CA GLY A 835 24.92 -30.67 4.67
C GLY A 835 24.68 -31.90 5.56
N GLY A 836 24.34 -33.06 5.00
CA GLY A 836 23.99 -34.28 5.76
C GLY A 836 22.52 -34.40 6.16
N ALA A 837 21.64 -33.50 5.68
CA ALA A 837 20.20 -33.68 5.80
C ALA A 837 19.69 -34.81 4.89
N VAL A 838 18.54 -35.36 5.26
CA VAL A 838 17.83 -36.39 4.50
C VAL A 838 16.47 -35.86 4.05
N ARG A 839 16.01 -36.31 2.88
CA ARG A 839 14.66 -36.01 2.38
C ARG A 839 13.63 -36.78 3.20
N LEU A 840 12.56 -36.11 3.63
CA LEU A 840 11.41 -36.69 4.31
C LEU A 840 10.20 -36.86 3.37
N ALA A 841 10.01 -35.94 2.43
CA ALA A 841 8.90 -35.99 1.49
C ALA A 841 9.31 -35.40 0.13
N GLU A 842 8.58 -35.79 -0.90
CA GLU A 842 8.87 -35.50 -2.31
C GLU A 842 7.59 -35.26 -3.11
N PHE A 843 7.73 -34.59 -4.25
CA PHE A 843 6.60 -34.28 -5.13
C PHE A 843 6.33 -35.44 -6.10
N ALA A 844 5.08 -35.87 -6.18
CA ALA A 844 4.66 -36.90 -7.12
C ALA A 844 4.70 -36.37 -8.57
N ALA A 845 5.06 -37.25 -9.50
CA ALA A 845 4.97 -36.96 -10.93
C ALA A 845 3.51 -37.03 -11.43
N PRO A 846 3.12 -36.21 -12.43
CA PRO A 846 1.79 -36.26 -13.02
C PRO A 846 1.43 -37.65 -13.54
N GLY A 847 0.14 -38.00 -13.48
CA GLY A 847 -0.39 -39.21 -14.10
C GLY A 847 -0.09 -40.53 -13.39
N ASN A 848 0.19 -40.51 -12.09
CA ASN A 848 0.42 -41.71 -11.26
C ASN A 848 1.65 -42.53 -11.71
N THR A 849 2.67 -41.86 -12.24
CA THR A 849 3.95 -42.48 -12.60
C THR A 849 4.79 -42.69 -11.33
N SER A 850 5.48 -43.83 -11.23
CA SER A 850 6.08 -44.31 -9.98
C SER A 850 7.42 -43.65 -9.59
N THR A 851 7.85 -42.59 -10.30
CA THR A 851 9.12 -41.90 -10.00
C THR A 851 8.82 -40.47 -9.59
N PRO A 852 8.86 -40.16 -8.28
CA PRO A 852 8.75 -38.79 -7.77
C PRO A 852 9.86 -37.88 -8.28
N TYR A 853 9.62 -36.57 -8.26
CA TYR A 853 10.65 -35.60 -8.59
C TYR A 853 11.81 -35.62 -7.58
N SER A 854 12.98 -35.16 -8.00
CA SER A 854 14.20 -35.16 -7.17
C SER A 854 14.21 -34.11 -6.05
N TYR A 855 13.26 -33.20 -6.04
CA TYR A 855 13.18 -32.09 -5.09
C TYR A 855 12.53 -32.52 -3.78
N ALA A 856 12.92 -31.88 -2.67
CA ALA A 856 12.41 -32.18 -1.35
C ALA A 856 11.24 -31.26 -0.99
N ALA A 857 10.12 -31.85 -0.60
CA ALA A 857 9.00 -31.12 0.02
C ALA A 857 9.21 -30.94 1.53
N ALA A 858 10.06 -31.78 2.12
CA ALA A 858 10.47 -31.68 3.51
C ALA A 858 11.81 -32.39 3.74
N THR A 859 12.60 -31.92 4.71
CA THR A 859 13.90 -32.49 5.09
C THR A 859 14.05 -32.62 6.60
N LEU A 860 15.00 -33.48 7.00
CA LEU A 860 15.46 -33.62 8.38
C LEU A 860 16.98 -33.46 8.41
N LYS A 861 17.46 -32.53 9.23
CA LYS A 861 18.87 -32.42 9.60
C LYS A 861 19.04 -32.77 11.07
N VAL A 862 20.00 -33.66 11.37
CA VAL A 862 20.37 -34.01 12.74
C VAL A 862 21.79 -33.54 13.00
N GLU A 863 21.98 -32.69 14.00
CA GLU A 863 23.28 -32.13 14.41
C GLU A 863 23.57 -32.48 15.87
N GLY A 864 24.36 -33.53 16.08
CA GLY A 864 24.57 -34.06 17.43
C GLY A 864 23.27 -34.58 18.02
N THR A 865 22.76 -33.91 19.05
CA THR A 865 21.46 -34.20 19.68
C THR A 865 20.34 -33.26 19.23
N SER A 866 20.64 -32.22 18.43
CA SER A 866 19.63 -31.29 17.92
C SER A 866 19.05 -31.78 16.60
N ARG A 867 17.77 -31.53 16.34
CA ARG A 867 17.04 -31.97 15.14
C ARG A 867 16.30 -30.80 14.50
N VAL A 868 16.45 -30.64 13.19
CA VAL A 868 15.77 -29.59 12.42
C VAL A 868 14.94 -30.25 11.34
N VAL A 869 13.62 -30.05 11.40
CA VAL A 869 12.68 -30.47 10.36
C VAL A 869 12.29 -29.23 9.57
N SER A 870 12.45 -29.27 8.25
CA SER A 870 12.10 -28.14 7.37
C SER A 870 11.08 -28.58 6.33
N MET A 871 10.05 -27.76 6.09
CA MET A 871 9.15 -27.86 4.96
C MET A 871 9.36 -26.65 4.05
N ASN A 872 9.40 -26.89 2.74
CA ASN A 872 9.63 -25.84 1.75
C ASN A 872 8.36 -25.07 1.36
N HIS A 873 7.26 -25.33 2.04
CA HIS A 873 5.97 -24.66 1.92
C HIS A 873 5.43 -24.49 3.34
N ASP A 874 4.58 -23.50 3.59
CA ASP A 874 4.03 -23.30 4.93
C ASP A 874 2.98 -24.37 5.31
N LEU A 875 3.02 -24.82 6.56
CA LEU A 875 2.03 -25.74 7.11
C LEU A 875 0.62 -25.18 6.95
N MET A 876 0.41 -23.85 7.03
CA MET A 876 -0.89 -23.19 6.88
C MET A 876 -1.55 -23.48 5.52
N TYR A 877 -0.76 -23.68 4.45
CA TYR A 877 -1.22 -23.93 3.09
C TYR A 877 -1.31 -25.42 2.72
N VAL A 878 -1.23 -26.32 3.71
CA VAL A 878 -1.41 -27.76 3.49
C VAL A 878 -2.89 -28.16 3.48
N MET A 879 -3.32 -28.78 2.38
CA MET A 879 -4.69 -29.24 2.18
C MET A 879 -4.82 -30.77 2.27
N ASN A 880 -6.03 -31.23 2.55
CA ASN A 880 -6.35 -32.66 2.52
C ASN A 880 -6.30 -33.18 1.07
N PRO A 881 -5.80 -34.41 0.84
CA PRO A 881 -5.96 -35.05 -0.47
C PRO A 881 -7.44 -35.33 -0.79
N PRO A 882 -7.83 -35.44 -2.08
CA PRO A 882 -9.22 -35.54 -2.53
C PRO A 882 -10.04 -36.71 -1.94
N ASP A 883 -9.38 -37.71 -1.35
CA ASP A 883 -9.97 -39.02 -1.07
C ASP A 883 -10.58 -39.18 0.34
N LYS A 884 -10.87 -38.07 1.06
CA LYS A 884 -11.31 -38.15 2.47
C LYS A 884 -12.83 -38.25 2.66
N TYR A 885 -13.28 -39.37 3.23
CA TYR A 885 -14.62 -39.62 3.80
C TYR A 885 -14.78 -38.95 5.20
N PRO A 886 -15.99 -38.82 5.80
CA PRO A 886 -16.29 -37.71 6.73
C PRO A 886 -15.66 -37.83 8.13
N ALA A 887 -15.12 -36.69 8.60
CA ALA A 887 -14.66 -36.36 9.97
C ALA A 887 -13.32 -36.90 10.55
N PRO A 888 -12.19 -37.04 9.81
CA PRO A 888 -10.85 -37.11 10.42
C PRO A 888 -10.24 -35.72 10.67
N PRO A 889 -9.25 -35.59 11.59
CA PRO A 889 -8.43 -34.37 11.71
C PRO A 889 -7.85 -33.95 10.36
N SER A 890 -7.64 -32.64 10.17
CA SER A 890 -7.04 -32.10 8.95
C SER A 890 -5.60 -32.62 8.77
N THR A 891 -5.14 -32.80 7.53
CA THR A 891 -3.80 -33.36 7.26
C THR A 891 -2.67 -32.56 7.90
N ARG A 892 -2.78 -31.24 7.89
CA ARG A 892 -1.97 -30.29 8.67
C ARG A 892 -1.84 -30.64 10.16
N THR A 893 -2.95 -30.99 10.82
CA THR A 893 -2.95 -31.42 12.24
C THR A 893 -2.18 -32.73 12.40
N ILE A 894 -2.31 -33.66 11.46
CA ILE A 894 -1.60 -34.94 11.47
C ILE A 894 -0.09 -34.72 11.25
N LEU A 895 0.30 -33.83 10.34
CA LEU A 895 1.70 -33.48 10.10
C LEU A 895 2.35 -32.87 11.33
N LEU A 896 1.72 -31.84 11.91
CA LEU A 896 2.22 -31.21 13.13
C LEU A 896 2.32 -32.23 14.27
N GLY A 897 1.28 -33.06 14.45
CA GLY A 897 1.30 -34.14 15.43
C GLY A 897 2.47 -35.12 15.22
N ASN A 898 2.76 -35.50 13.98
CA ASN A 898 3.90 -36.38 13.67
C ASN A 898 5.27 -35.71 13.95
N VAL A 899 5.40 -34.41 13.73
CA VAL A 899 6.59 -33.64 14.12
C VAL A 899 6.74 -33.64 15.65
N MET A 900 5.65 -33.37 16.38
CA MET A 900 5.64 -33.36 17.85
C MET A 900 5.99 -34.73 18.45
N ASP A 901 5.41 -35.81 17.90
CA ASP A 901 5.72 -37.19 18.29
C ASP A 901 7.20 -37.49 18.04
N PHE A 902 7.75 -37.06 16.90
CA PHE A 902 9.16 -37.23 16.58
C PHE A 902 10.07 -36.48 17.54
N PHE A 903 9.72 -35.24 17.92
CA PHE A 903 10.44 -34.47 18.93
C PHE A 903 10.33 -35.09 20.34
N GLY A 904 9.32 -35.94 20.57
CA GLY A 904 9.13 -36.65 21.84
C GLY A 904 8.26 -35.85 22.83
N LEU A 905 7.43 -34.96 22.31
CA LEU A 905 6.55 -34.06 23.08
C LEU A 905 5.26 -34.76 23.57
N ASP A 906 5.25 -36.09 23.65
CA ASP A 906 4.05 -36.91 23.81
C ASP A 906 3.24 -36.62 25.09
N GLN A 907 2.09 -35.97 24.91
CA GLN A 907 0.93 -36.12 25.80
C GLN A 907 -0.29 -36.60 25.02
N TRP A 908 -0.28 -37.88 24.61
CA TRP A 908 -1.45 -38.68 24.23
C TRP A 908 -2.45 -37.99 23.28
N MET A 909 -2.15 -37.98 21.97
CA MET A 909 -3.21 -37.95 20.96
C MET A 909 -4.09 -39.21 21.14
N TRP A 910 -5.34 -39.03 21.58
CA TRP A 910 -6.58 -39.74 21.21
C TRP A 910 -7.64 -39.43 22.28
N VAL A 911 -8.63 -38.61 21.89
CA VAL A 911 -9.71 -38.06 22.72
C VAL A 911 -10.36 -39.14 23.60
N GLY A 912 -10.19 -38.99 24.92
CA GLY A 912 -10.92 -39.78 25.89
C GLY A 912 -10.49 -39.66 27.35
N SER A 913 -10.11 -38.48 27.87
CA SER A 913 -10.23 -38.08 29.30
C SER A 913 -9.24 -36.97 29.73
N ARG A 914 -9.48 -35.72 29.33
CA ARG A 914 -9.16 -34.59 30.22
C ARG A 914 -10.47 -33.95 30.65
N GLY A 915 -10.85 -34.21 31.90
CA GLY A 915 -11.87 -33.43 32.57
C GLY A 915 -11.36 -32.01 32.74
N ALA A 916 -12.21 -31.03 32.45
CA ALA A 916 -11.94 -29.62 32.68
C ALA A 916 -11.36 -29.38 34.08
N PRO A 917 -10.39 -28.44 34.27
CA PRO A 917 -9.89 -28.09 35.59
C PRO A 917 -11.02 -27.46 36.41
N GLY A 918 -11.57 -28.24 37.34
CA GLY A 918 -12.43 -27.75 38.40
C GLY A 918 -11.58 -27.04 39.46
N CYS A 919 -12.01 -25.84 39.85
CA CYS A 919 -11.48 -25.11 41.00
C CYS A 919 -11.48 -25.98 42.28
N GLY A 920 -10.33 -26.09 42.95
CA GLY A 920 -10.24 -26.15 44.42
C GLY A 920 -10.17 -27.51 45.15
N ALA A 921 -9.02 -27.72 45.83
CA ALA A 921 -8.79 -28.36 47.15
C ALA A 921 -8.42 -29.88 47.24
N PRO A 922 -7.61 -30.29 48.26
CA PRO A 922 -6.49 -31.21 48.03
C PRO A 922 -6.57 -32.61 48.69
N SER A 923 -5.76 -33.52 48.11
CA SER A 923 -5.09 -34.69 48.71
C SER A 923 -5.90 -35.93 49.13
N GLY A 924 -5.44 -37.12 48.70
CA GLY A 924 -5.91 -38.40 49.25
C GLY A 924 -5.55 -39.68 48.49
N ARG A 925 -4.34 -40.20 48.72
CA ARG A 925 -3.86 -41.61 48.67
C ARG A 925 -4.50 -42.65 47.71
N ARG A 926 -3.61 -43.23 46.89
CA ARG A 926 -3.71 -44.49 46.12
C ARG A 926 -4.41 -45.66 46.86
N ARG A 927 -5.29 -46.38 46.15
CA ARG A 927 -5.49 -47.84 46.24
C ARG A 927 -5.84 -48.42 44.85
N GLU A 928 -5.24 -49.56 44.54
CA GLU A 928 -5.36 -50.36 43.30
C GLU A 928 -6.79 -50.91 43.03
N PRO A 929 -7.11 -51.31 41.78
CA PRO A 929 -8.44 -51.79 41.39
C PRO A 929 -8.59 -53.33 41.41
N GLN A 930 -9.80 -53.81 41.70
CA GLN A 930 -10.26 -55.17 41.35
C GLN A 930 -11.47 -55.12 40.38
N PRO A 931 -11.69 -56.16 39.53
CA PRO A 931 -12.58 -56.09 38.37
C PRO A 931 -13.93 -56.80 38.58
N VAL A 932 -15.05 -56.25 38.08
CA VAL A 932 -16.31 -57.01 37.92
C VAL A 932 -17.14 -56.58 36.69
N GLN A 933 -17.25 -57.54 35.78
CA GLN A 933 -18.35 -58.03 34.93
C GLN A 933 -19.57 -57.16 34.50
N SER A 934 -19.90 -57.41 33.23
CA SER A 934 -21.05 -57.06 32.37
C SER A 934 -22.47 -57.18 32.94
N ARG A 935 -23.41 -56.35 32.44
CA ARG A 935 -24.74 -56.78 31.90
C ARG A 935 -25.54 -55.64 31.20
N ARG A 936 -25.87 -55.90 29.92
CA ARG A 936 -27.12 -55.68 29.14
C ARG A 936 -27.97 -54.38 29.29
N HIS A 937 -28.00 -53.61 28.18
CA HIS A 937 -29.11 -52.98 27.40
C HIS A 937 -30.57 -52.91 27.96
N PRO A 938 -31.41 -51.91 27.55
CA PRO A 938 -31.71 -51.61 26.14
C PRO A 938 -31.95 -50.15 25.69
N ARG A 939 -31.98 -50.01 24.36
CA ARG A 939 -32.17 -48.81 23.52
C ARG A 939 -33.59 -48.23 23.60
N VAL A 940 -33.71 -46.90 23.53
CA VAL A 940 -34.93 -46.17 23.12
C VAL A 940 -34.56 -45.15 22.02
N ARG A 941 -35.30 -45.19 20.91
CA ARG A 941 -35.29 -44.23 19.78
C ARG A 941 -36.27 -43.07 20.05
N CYS A 942 -35.93 -41.85 19.65
CA CYS A 942 -36.87 -40.79 19.21
C CYS A 942 -36.12 -39.84 18.26
N ARG A 943 -36.30 -39.94 16.94
CA ARG A 943 -37.28 -39.26 16.04
C ARG A 943 -37.00 -37.77 15.78
N ARG A 944 -36.58 -37.50 14.53
CA ARG A 944 -36.63 -36.21 13.83
C ARG A 944 -38.07 -35.70 13.71
N ARG A 945 -38.25 -34.37 13.80
CA ARG A 945 -39.32 -33.62 13.14
C ARG A 945 -38.79 -32.27 12.67
N ALA A 946 -38.96 -32.01 11.38
CA ALA A 946 -38.92 -30.68 10.77
C ALA A 946 -40.36 -30.16 10.67
N THR A 947 -40.58 -28.86 10.87
CA THR A 947 -41.28 -27.90 9.97
C THR A 947 -41.54 -26.55 10.67
N TRP A 948 -40.97 -25.50 10.08
CA TRP A 948 -41.50 -24.14 9.79
C TRP A 948 -42.29 -23.33 10.84
N SER A 949 -41.69 -22.19 11.23
CA SER A 949 -42.22 -20.83 11.07
C SER A 949 -41.06 -19.85 10.95
#